data_AF-A0AAD4CTZ5-F1
#
_entry.id   AF-A0AAD4CTZ5-F1
#
_cell.length_a   1.000
_cell.length_b   1.000
_cell.length_c   1.000
_cell.angle_alpha   90.00
_cell.angle_beta   90.00
_cell.angle_gamma   90.00
#
_symmetry.space_group_name_H-M   'P 1'
#
loop_
_entity.id
_entity.type
_entity.pdbx_description
1 polymer ?
#
loop_
_entity_poly.entity_id
_entity_poly.type
_entity_poly.pdbx_seq_one_letter_code
_entity_poly.pdbx_strand_id
1 'polypeptide(L)'
;MKTITHAGLFFSLAILATTARAVSLPLPLRTAYQFSLPTYLNNLFIRPNGDIYVTTVWPNASIYSISAPNSDHPVMTLIHTFDDINATTAIVETRPNVLAFLGGSQSSLGVGINGTFGVWELDLRPTLDGKGGKPAIQELVRIPDGGLLAGIRALPDDPSIVLVSDSTVGVVWRVDTLTREYELGLQDSDMVGPVWGATQFGINAVQIRKGYLYWSNSYLASIYRMAITPDGYAAPGAKSEPVAAMRGIYLDNFCFSPDEDDDTIWAATNADNRLAAISPDGTVTYVAGEPDQMTLAGSVAPAFGTLPGDTKTLYIATSGGLVFPINGTVVEGGKLCVCCYDIFQLVHESGTAIYAHIESMTSELEETFHIITQLDAIKRQWQWTPYQTYRYVHVNELKSEIESKEPTKDEGNFCVNGWQRRGQSQTPLAPGQGSRFDRNSLARRIASPVAEGTVDPVETKRPLQVEILVGDDGVPRLVSGPGGALLDDVGILQGIEWQRLNLLLVHAVEQVVGHADQLQKPAYVLACIQQWLSLVLGLVTAGVAVLVIVLGTQLPSQVSPGTIGVSLNMVLGFSQSLKLVMRYWTQLETCIGSVARIRTFVHECPSELREVRGLALAPEWPSKGEIAIRNISVAYHGIRTSLALQDIRLSIRPGEKVAICGGSGSGKTTLLLALLQLVDVHSGCIQIDGRDLSGIPVADVASRISVVPQEPFLMPGSLRFTLDPTGETTDEDMEAALRAARLWDRLCPDGDLDACVAVSSLSMCESQILCLTRALLQRRSILLLDEALSNVDYQTEDLMQHLIDRHFASQTVVAVVHRLRTIRQFDRVVVLQQGRLVEDGSPEELLNRDSALSALYHASESEPR
;
A
#
# COMPACT_ATOMS: atom_id res chain seq x y z
N MET A 1 13.19 -42.16 1.34
CA MET A 1 12.44 -41.27 2.27
C MET A 1 13.29 -40.11 2.78
N LYS A 2 14.43 -40.31 3.49
CA LYS A 2 15.31 -39.20 3.92
C LYS A 2 15.86 -38.33 2.77
N THR A 3 16.15 -38.92 1.61
CA THR A 3 16.62 -38.21 0.40
C THR A 3 15.54 -37.34 -0.28
N ILE A 4 14.25 -37.69 -0.10
CA ILE A 4 13.11 -36.93 -0.64
C ILE A 4 12.76 -35.77 0.30
N THR A 5 12.98 -35.93 1.62
CA THR A 5 12.87 -34.84 2.60
C THR A 5 13.97 -33.80 2.40
N HIS A 6 15.19 -34.22 2.03
CA HIS A 6 16.28 -33.30 1.72
C HIS A 6 16.10 -32.61 0.37
N ALA A 7 15.59 -33.30 -0.66
CA ALA A 7 15.24 -32.70 -1.95
C ALA A 7 14.09 -31.68 -1.84
N GLY A 8 13.11 -31.91 -0.94
CA GLY A 8 12.04 -30.95 -0.67
C GLY A 8 12.51 -29.71 0.08
N LEU A 9 13.42 -29.84 1.04
CA LEU A 9 14.08 -28.68 1.68
C LEU A 9 14.98 -27.94 0.67
N PHE A 10 15.67 -28.67 -0.21
CA PHE A 10 16.49 -28.13 -1.29
C PHE A 10 15.67 -27.35 -2.33
N PHE A 11 14.48 -27.83 -2.72
CA PHE A 11 13.61 -27.10 -3.64
C PHE A 11 12.97 -25.89 -2.96
N SER A 12 12.70 -25.97 -1.65
CA SER A 12 12.23 -24.84 -0.85
C SER A 12 13.32 -23.77 -0.67
N LEU A 13 14.59 -24.17 -0.50
CA LEU A 13 15.76 -23.28 -0.40
C LEU A 13 16.25 -22.79 -1.76
N ALA A 14 16.10 -23.55 -2.84
CA ALA A 14 16.42 -23.11 -4.20
C ALA A 14 15.33 -22.19 -4.77
N ILE A 15 14.05 -22.42 -4.41
CA ILE A 15 12.97 -21.47 -4.67
C ILE A 15 13.16 -20.26 -3.77
N LEU A 16 13.45 -20.39 -2.47
CA LEU A 16 13.87 -19.23 -1.66
C LEU A 16 15.14 -18.57 -2.20
N ALA A 17 16.11 -19.26 -2.81
CA ALA A 17 17.31 -18.62 -3.37
C ALA A 17 17.05 -17.97 -4.74
N THR A 18 16.01 -18.41 -5.46
CA THR A 18 15.59 -17.79 -6.73
C THR A 18 14.51 -16.72 -6.55
N THR A 19 13.73 -16.77 -5.46
CA THR A 19 12.80 -15.71 -5.01
C THR A 19 13.42 -14.74 -4.00
N ALA A 20 14.52 -15.11 -3.33
CA ALA A 20 15.32 -14.26 -2.45
C ALA A 20 16.68 -13.89 -3.06
N ARG A 21 16.71 -13.70 -4.39
CA ARG A 21 17.49 -12.57 -4.91
C ARG A 21 16.81 -11.29 -4.44
N ALA A 22 17.22 -10.87 -3.23
CA ALA A 22 16.84 -9.66 -2.51
C ALA A 22 15.38 -9.57 -2.05
N VAL A 23 14.99 -10.36 -1.05
CA VAL A 23 14.02 -9.86 -0.05
C VAL A 23 14.83 -9.12 0.99
N SER A 24 15.08 -7.85 0.74
CA SER A 24 15.44 -6.91 1.78
C SER A 24 14.21 -6.69 2.66
N LEU A 25 14.38 -6.73 3.97
CA LEU A 25 13.38 -6.12 4.85
C LEU A 25 13.47 -4.60 4.62
N PRO A 26 12.37 -3.91 4.27
CA PRO A 26 12.41 -2.47 4.07
C PRO A 26 12.85 -1.79 5.38
N LEU A 27 13.78 -0.86 5.27
CA LEU A 27 14.31 -0.13 6.40
C LEU A 27 13.18 0.62 7.13
N PRO A 28 13.15 0.61 8.48
CA PRO A 28 12.20 1.39 9.24
C PRO A 28 12.51 2.88 9.04
N LEU A 29 11.65 3.56 8.28
CA LEU A 29 11.77 4.98 7.95
C LEU A 29 10.87 5.82 8.86
N ARG A 30 11.46 6.85 9.49
CA ARG A 30 10.71 7.91 10.18
C ARG A 30 10.59 9.11 9.27
N THR A 31 9.41 9.74 9.21
CA THR A 31 9.29 11.08 8.60
C THR A 31 9.75 12.11 9.64
N ALA A 32 10.87 12.79 9.40
CA ALA A 32 11.31 13.90 10.26
C ALA A 32 10.49 15.16 10.01
N TYR A 33 10.17 15.45 8.75
CA TYR A 33 9.34 16.60 8.40
C TYR A 33 8.55 16.35 7.12
N GLN A 34 7.33 16.88 7.04
CA GLN A 34 6.49 16.85 5.85
C GLN A 34 5.95 18.26 5.56
N PHE A 35 6.03 18.69 4.30
CA PHE A 35 5.41 19.93 3.86
C PHE A 35 3.88 19.78 3.83
N SER A 36 3.15 20.82 4.26
CA SER A 36 1.68 20.81 4.30
C SER A 36 1.00 20.95 2.93
N LEU A 37 1.74 21.47 1.93
CA LEU A 37 1.30 21.61 0.55
C LEU A 37 2.15 20.72 -0.38
N PRO A 38 1.60 20.27 -1.52
CA PRO A 38 2.37 19.60 -2.56
C PRO A 38 3.65 20.36 -2.89
N THR A 39 4.79 19.75 -2.58
CA THR A 39 6.11 20.37 -2.67
C THR A 39 7.06 19.37 -3.29
N TYR A 40 7.74 19.75 -4.37
CA TYR A 40 8.78 18.92 -4.98
C TYR A 40 10.13 19.32 -4.37
N LEU A 41 10.59 18.56 -3.36
CA LEU A 41 11.98 18.63 -2.94
C LEU A 41 12.84 18.03 -4.05
N ASN A 42 13.93 18.69 -4.41
CA ASN A 42 14.79 18.26 -5.51
C ASN A 42 16.10 17.65 -5.03
N ASN A 43 16.73 18.28 -4.02
CA ASN A 43 18.02 17.87 -3.51
C ASN A 43 18.18 18.27 -2.05
N LEU A 44 19.09 17.61 -1.35
CA LEU A 44 19.46 17.92 0.03
C LEU A 44 20.97 17.93 0.21
N PHE A 45 21.46 18.82 1.08
CA PHE A 45 22.85 18.88 1.49
C PHE A 45 22.94 18.98 3.01
N ILE A 46 23.80 18.16 3.61
CA ILE A 46 24.01 18.13 5.06
C ILE A 46 25.34 18.81 5.35
N ARG A 47 25.29 19.88 6.13
CA ARG A 47 26.47 20.63 6.54
C ARG A 47 27.21 19.91 7.67
N PRO A 48 28.52 20.12 7.85
CA PRO A 48 29.30 19.56 8.94
C PRO A 48 28.73 19.81 10.35
N ASN A 49 27.96 20.89 10.53
CA ASN A 49 27.29 21.23 11.79
C ASN A 49 25.95 20.49 12.02
N GLY A 50 25.52 19.66 11.07
CA GLY A 50 24.27 18.88 11.13
C GLY A 50 23.04 19.57 10.54
N ASP A 51 23.14 20.83 10.10
CA ASP A 51 22.02 21.51 9.44
C ASP A 51 21.81 20.94 8.02
N ILE A 52 20.55 20.73 7.65
CA ILE A 52 20.18 20.22 6.33
C ILE A 52 19.61 21.35 5.50
N TYR A 53 20.12 21.51 4.28
CA TYR A 53 19.61 22.46 3.30
C TYR A 53 18.90 21.70 2.18
N VAL A 54 17.66 22.08 1.89
CA VAL A 54 16.87 21.46 0.83
C VAL A 54 16.49 22.47 -0.23
N THR A 55 16.54 22.03 -1.49
CA THR A 55 16.13 22.80 -2.67
C THR A 55 14.77 22.32 -3.16
N THR A 56 14.02 23.22 -3.77
CA THR A 56 12.65 22.93 -4.24
C THR A 56 12.44 23.45 -5.66
N VAL A 57 11.68 22.68 -6.45
CA VAL A 57 11.30 23.04 -7.82
C VAL A 57 9.82 23.42 -7.90
N TRP A 58 9.00 22.95 -6.95
CA TRP A 58 7.58 23.24 -6.87
C TRP A 58 7.15 23.47 -5.42
N PRO A 59 6.25 24.43 -5.11
CA PRO A 59 5.53 25.31 -6.05
C PRO A 59 6.39 26.43 -6.65
N ASN A 60 7.44 26.86 -5.94
CA ASN A 60 8.38 27.88 -6.40
C ASN A 60 9.80 27.42 -6.12
N ALA A 61 10.77 27.93 -6.89
CA ALA A 61 12.18 27.82 -6.56
C ALA A 61 12.43 28.40 -5.17
N SER A 62 12.78 27.55 -4.20
CA SER A 62 13.07 27.97 -2.83
C SER A 62 14.19 27.15 -2.22
N ILE A 63 14.85 27.74 -1.22
CA ILE A 63 15.83 27.07 -0.36
C ILE A 63 15.31 27.11 1.07
N TYR A 64 15.32 25.96 1.73
CA TYR A 64 14.98 25.84 3.14
C TYR A 64 16.15 25.26 3.92
N SER A 65 16.26 25.64 5.20
CA SER A 65 17.16 25.02 6.16
C SER A 65 16.37 24.30 7.24
N ILE A 66 16.85 23.13 7.65
CA ILE A 66 16.31 22.32 8.73
C ILE A 66 17.40 22.20 9.78
N SER A 67 17.15 22.74 10.97
CA SER A 67 18.04 22.59 12.12
C SER A 67 17.49 21.55 13.09
N ALA A 68 18.41 20.88 13.80
CA ALA A 68 18.13 19.76 14.71
C ALA A 68 17.21 18.68 14.08
N PRO A 69 17.60 18.11 12.90
CA PRO A 69 16.73 17.22 12.12
C PRO A 69 16.35 15.92 12.85
N ASN A 70 17.15 15.49 13.84
CA ASN A 70 16.89 14.32 14.68
C ASN A 70 16.13 14.61 15.98
N SER A 71 15.80 15.88 16.27
CA SER A 71 14.97 16.19 17.43
C SER A 71 13.51 15.76 17.19
N ASP A 72 12.71 15.77 18.25
CA ASP A 72 11.26 15.54 18.13
C ASP A 72 10.54 16.71 17.43
N HIS A 73 11.21 17.86 17.33
CA HIS A 73 10.68 19.09 16.75
C HIS A 73 11.70 19.77 15.83
N PRO A 74 12.00 19.20 14.66
CA PRO A 74 12.93 19.82 13.71
C PRO A 74 12.41 21.18 13.26
N VAL A 75 13.28 22.17 13.22
CA VAL A 75 12.90 23.55 12.88
C VAL A 75 13.20 23.81 11.41
N MET A 76 12.14 23.90 10.62
CA MET A 76 12.20 24.28 9.21
C MET A 76 12.15 25.80 9.07
N THR A 77 13.12 26.37 8.36
CA THR A 77 13.19 27.81 8.07
C THR A 77 13.30 28.05 6.57
N LEU A 78 12.39 28.84 6.00
CA LEU A 78 12.51 29.33 4.63
C LEU A 78 13.63 30.36 4.56
N ILE A 79 14.66 30.08 3.78
CA ILE A 79 15.79 30.99 3.56
C ILE A 79 15.45 32.02 2.50
N HIS A 80 14.97 31.54 1.35
CA HIS A 80 14.63 32.39 0.21
C HIS A 80 13.69 31.69 -0.77
N THR A 81 12.81 32.46 -1.40
CA THR A 81 12.01 32.07 -2.57
C THR A 81 12.37 33.01 -3.70
N PHE A 82 12.61 32.46 -4.89
CA PHE A 82 13.06 33.20 -6.05
C PHE A 82 11.89 33.53 -6.97
N ASP A 83 11.89 34.76 -7.50
CA ASP A 83 10.91 35.23 -8.48
C ASP A 83 11.44 35.11 -9.93
N ASP A 84 12.76 35.26 -10.11
CA ASP A 84 13.41 35.33 -11.43
C ASP A 84 13.81 33.96 -12.01
N ILE A 85 13.82 32.92 -11.17
CA ILE A 85 14.09 31.53 -11.54
C ILE A 85 12.99 30.65 -10.96
N ASN A 86 12.66 29.54 -11.63
CA ASN A 86 11.58 28.64 -11.20
C ASN A 86 12.06 27.23 -10.81
N ALA A 87 13.36 26.97 -10.84
CA ALA A 87 13.95 25.75 -10.31
C ALA A 87 15.27 25.99 -9.56
N THR A 88 15.40 25.38 -8.38
CA THR A 88 16.70 25.14 -7.72
C THR A 88 16.96 23.63 -7.67
N THR A 89 18.09 23.17 -8.22
CA THR A 89 18.29 21.74 -8.53
C THR A 89 19.34 21.05 -7.67
N ALA A 90 20.38 21.74 -7.22
CA ALA A 90 21.37 21.15 -6.32
C ALA A 90 22.04 22.24 -5.47
N ILE A 91 22.64 21.84 -4.35
CA ILE A 91 23.29 22.75 -3.41
C ILE A 91 24.49 22.06 -2.72
N VAL A 92 25.56 22.81 -2.47
CA VAL A 92 26.78 22.35 -1.77
C VAL A 92 27.44 23.52 -1.03
N GLU A 93 28.17 23.25 0.04
CA GLU A 93 29.00 24.26 0.71
C GLU A 93 30.39 24.35 0.02
N THR A 94 30.80 25.57 -0.35
CA THR A 94 32.09 25.84 -1.02
C THR A 94 33.10 26.49 -0.09
N ARG A 95 32.62 27.26 0.89
CA ARG A 95 33.41 27.85 1.97
C ARG A 95 32.56 27.86 3.24
N PRO A 96 33.17 27.98 4.44
CA PRO A 96 32.40 28.01 5.68
C PRO A 96 31.29 29.08 5.66
N ASN A 97 30.04 28.62 5.75
CA ASN A 97 28.80 29.41 5.71
C ASN A 97 28.50 30.07 4.34
N VAL A 98 29.11 29.59 3.26
CA VAL A 98 28.84 30.04 1.89
C VAL A 98 28.53 28.82 1.02
N LEU A 99 27.29 28.75 0.54
CA LEU A 99 26.80 27.65 -0.28
C LEU A 99 26.75 28.07 -1.75
N ALA A 100 27.10 27.15 -2.64
CA ALA A 100 26.81 27.25 -4.06
C ALA A 100 25.58 26.40 -4.38
N PHE A 101 24.67 26.92 -5.19
CA PHE A 101 23.51 26.18 -5.65
C PHE A 101 23.25 26.42 -7.13
N LEU A 102 22.53 25.49 -7.76
CA LEU A 102 22.15 25.56 -9.16
C LEU A 102 20.75 26.15 -9.28
N GLY A 103 20.60 27.17 -10.11
CA GLY A 103 19.34 27.89 -10.31
C GLY A 103 19.14 28.26 -11.76
N GLY A 104 17.90 28.15 -12.24
CA GLY A 104 17.53 28.47 -13.62
C GLY A 104 16.04 28.37 -13.90
N SER A 105 15.66 28.51 -15.17
CA SER A 105 14.27 28.40 -15.60
C SER A 105 14.03 27.10 -16.35
N GLN A 106 12.97 26.38 -15.99
CA GLN A 106 12.46 25.21 -16.68
C GLN A 106 11.13 25.54 -17.36
N SER A 107 10.91 24.99 -18.55
CA SER A 107 9.63 25.12 -19.28
C SER A 107 8.57 24.14 -18.77
N SER A 108 9.04 22.97 -18.33
CA SER A 108 8.32 21.96 -17.57
C SER A 108 9.32 21.22 -16.70
N LEU A 109 8.86 20.51 -15.67
CA LEU A 109 9.74 19.78 -14.76
C LEU A 109 10.67 18.82 -15.53
N GLY A 110 11.98 18.99 -15.36
CA GLY A 110 13.00 18.21 -16.07
C GLY A 110 13.33 18.68 -17.50
N VAL A 111 12.85 19.86 -17.91
CA VAL A 111 13.17 20.48 -19.20
C VAL A 111 13.65 21.92 -18.98
N GLY A 112 14.97 22.07 -18.82
CA GLY A 112 15.63 23.37 -18.67
C GLY A 112 15.51 24.25 -19.92
N ILE A 113 15.41 25.56 -19.72
CA ILE A 113 15.51 26.55 -20.79
C ILE A 113 16.98 26.89 -20.97
N ASN A 114 17.54 26.56 -22.13
CA ASN A 114 18.96 26.77 -22.41
C ASN A 114 19.40 28.22 -22.14
N GLY A 115 20.57 28.37 -21.52
CA GLY A 115 21.18 29.66 -21.17
C GLY A 115 20.55 30.39 -19.99
N THR A 116 19.57 29.78 -19.32
CA THR A 116 18.98 30.35 -18.09
C THR A 116 19.62 29.84 -16.82
N PHE A 117 20.25 28.66 -16.86
CA PHE A 117 20.86 28.05 -15.69
C PHE A 117 22.25 28.62 -15.39
N GLY A 118 22.54 28.70 -14.09
CA GLY A 118 23.82 29.16 -13.58
C GLY A 118 24.11 28.63 -12.19
N VAL A 119 25.33 28.90 -11.74
CA VAL A 119 25.79 28.68 -10.36
C VAL A 119 25.57 29.97 -9.59
N TRP A 120 24.85 29.86 -8.48
CA TRP A 120 24.51 30.94 -7.57
C TRP A 120 25.19 30.74 -6.23
N GLU A 121 25.43 31.84 -5.52
CA GLU A 121 25.98 31.85 -4.17
C GLU A 121 24.90 32.26 -3.17
N LEU A 122 24.87 31.55 -2.04
CA LEU A 122 24.11 31.86 -0.84
C LEU A 122 25.11 32.08 0.32
N ASP A 123 25.32 33.33 0.69
CA ASP A 123 26.20 33.72 1.80
C ASP A 123 25.39 33.92 3.09
N LEU A 124 25.63 33.03 4.06
CA LEU A 124 24.95 33.04 5.35
C LEU A 124 25.68 33.89 6.40
N ARG A 125 26.93 34.32 6.17
CA ARG A 125 27.73 35.08 7.15
C ARG A 125 27.01 36.33 7.69
N PRO A 126 26.28 37.12 6.88
CA PRO A 126 25.54 38.29 7.39
C PRO A 126 24.48 37.95 8.44
N THR A 127 23.95 36.72 8.44
CA THR A 127 22.96 36.25 9.41
C THR A 127 23.61 35.82 10.73
N LEU A 128 24.88 35.39 10.68
CA LEU A 128 25.65 34.88 11.82
C LEU A 128 26.31 35.98 12.64
N ASP A 129 26.53 37.17 12.06
CA ASP A 129 27.18 38.31 12.70
C ASP A 129 26.34 39.00 13.80
N GLY A 130 25.18 38.44 14.17
CA GLY A 130 24.34 38.94 15.28
C GLY A 130 23.64 40.28 15.03
N LYS A 131 23.76 40.83 13.81
CA LYS A 131 23.19 42.13 13.41
C LYS A 131 21.80 42.05 12.74
N GLY A 132 21.19 40.86 12.72
CA GLY A 132 19.88 40.64 12.08
C GLY A 132 19.91 40.80 10.55
N GLY A 133 21.06 40.58 9.91
CA GLY A 133 21.19 40.62 8.46
C GLY A 133 20.45 39.46 7.79
N LYS A 134 19.99 39.65 6.55
CA LYS A 134 19.45 38.57 5.71
C LYS A 134 20.58 37.87 4.95
N PRO A 135 20.40 36.60 4.52
CA PRO A 135 21.34 35.94 3.63
C PRO A 135 21.57 36.78 2.37
N ALA A 136 22.81 36.86 1.91
CA ALA A 136 23.13 37.52 0.65
C ALA A 136 23.14 36.47 -0.47
N ILE A 137 22.46 36.78 -1.59
CA ILE A 137 22.32 35.87 -2.72
C ILE A 137 22.78 36.58 -3.99
N GLN A 138 23.60 35.92 -4.80
CA GLN A 138 24.07 36.45 -6.08
C GLN A 138 24.32 35.34 -7.11
N GLU A 139 24.06 35.63 -8.38
CA GLU A 139 24.48 34.76 -9.49
C GLU A 139 26.01 34.90 -9.66
N LEU A 140 26.75 33.79 -9.57
CA LEU A 140 28.20 33.79 -9.76
C LEU A 140 28.54 33.65 -11.24
N VAL A 141 28.00 32.61 -11.87
CA VAL A 141 28.32 32.21 -13.23
C VAL A 141 27.06 31.75 -13.93
N ARG A 142 26.76 32.37 -15.08
CA ARG A 142 25.76 31.88 -16.03
C ARG A 142 26.44 31.03 -17.08
N ILE A 143 25.87 29.87 -17.39
CA ILE A 143 26.39 28.97 -18.43
C ILE A 143 25.45 29.07 -19.65
N PRO A 144 25.78 29.89 -20.68
CA PRO A 144 24.88 30.18 -21.80
C PRO A 144 24.56 28.94 -22.64
N ASP A 145 25.53 28.03 -22.75
CA ASP A 145 25.38 26.75 -23.45
C ASP A 145 24.73 25.68 -22.56
N GLY A 146 24.45 26.00 -21.29
CA GLY A 146 23.90 25.07 -20.33
C GLY A 146 22.41 24.86 -20.52
N GLY A 147 21.96 23.61 -20.45
CA GLY A 147 20.55 23.24 -20.48
C GLY A 147 19.97 23.13 -19.08
N LEU A 148 19.86 21.89 -18.58
CA LEU A 148 19.42 21.60 -17.21
C LEU A 148 20.61 21.20 -16.34
N LEU A 149 21.07 22.12 -15.50
CA LEU A 149 22.09 21.80 -14.50
C LEU A 149 21.45 21.06 -13.33
N ALA A 150 21.96 19.89 -12.96
CA ALA A 150 21.22 18.95 -12.12
C ALA A 150 21.96 18.48 -10.86
N GLY A 151 23.30 18.40 -10.91
CA GLY A 151 24.14 17.99 -9.79
C GLY A 151 25.33 18.91 -9.62
N ILE A 152 25.76 19.06 -8.37
CA ILE A 152 26.90 19.89 -7.99
C ILE A 152 27.74 19.18 -6.92
N ARG A 153 29.06 19.22 -7.06
CA ARG A 153 29.99 18.70 -6.05
C ARG A 153 31.24 19.57 -5.98
N ALA A 154 31.62 19.99 -4.78
CA ALA A 154 32.88 20.69 -4.54
C ALA A 154 34.07 19.72 -4.57
N LEU A 155 35.22 20.16 -5.07
CA LEU A 155 36.44 19.37 -4.99
C LEU A 155 36.88 19.22 -3.52
N PRO A 156 37.34 18.04 -3.08
CA PRO A 156 37.75 17.83 -1.68
C PRO A 156 38.92 18.72 -1.25
N ASP A 157 39.93 18.87 -2.11
CA ASP A 157 41.17 19.60 -1.79
C ASP A 157 41.04 21.12 -2.01
N ASP A 158 40.17 21.54 -2.92
CA ASP A 158 39.85 22.95 -3.17
C ASP A 158 38.33 23.14 -3.36
N PRO A 159 37.58 23.29 -2.26
CA PRO A 159 36.12 23.41 -2.30
C PRO A 159 35.60 24.68 -3.01
N SER A 160 36.49 25.61 -3.37
CA SER A 160 36.14 26.78 -4.17
C SER A 160 35.86 26.43 -5.64
N ILE A 161 36.34 25.28 -6.09
CA ILE A 161 36.05 24.72 -7.41
C ILE A 161 34.92 23.70 -7.27
N VAL A 162 33.86 23.86 -8.07
CA VAL A 162 32.72 22.94 -8.12
C VAL A 162 32.59 22.30 -9.49
N LEU A 163 32.25 21.02 -9.50
CA LEU A 163 31.88 20.26 -10.68
C LEU A 163 30.35 20.26 -10.80
N VAL A 164 29.84 20.68 -11.95
CA VAL A 164 28.42 20.89 -12.21
C VAL A 164 27.99 20.05 -13.40
N SER A 165 27.09 19.09 -13.20
CA SER A 165 26.55 18.27 -14.28
C SER A 165 25.44 18.99 -15.05
N ASP A 166 25.46 18.85 -16.37
CA ASP A 166 24.44 19.30 -17.29
C ASP A 166 23.74 18.11 -17.94
N SER A 167 22.49 17.85 -17.52
CA SER A 167 21.69 16.73 -17.99
C SER A 167 21.36 16.79 -19.48
N THR A 168 21.18 17.99 -20.02
CA THR A 168 20.73 18.20 -21.40
C THR A 168 21.89 18.05 -22.37
N VAL A 169 23.03 18.65 -22.04
CA VAL A 169 24.23 18.64 -22.89
C VAL A 169 25.06 17.37 -22.69
N GLY A 170 24.96 16.75 -21.51
CA GLY A 170 25.73 15.54 -21.16
C GLY A 170 27.19 15.85 -20.87
N VAL A 171 27.45 16.88 -20.09
CA VAL A 171 28.80 17.31 -19.70
C VAL A 171 28.88 17.62 -18.21
N VAL A 172 30.09 17.69 -17.69
CA VAL A 172 30.38 18.25 -16.37
C VAL A 172 31.23 19.50 -16.55
N TRP A 173 30.68 20.63 -16.16
CA TRP A 173 31.36 21.91 -16.12
C TRP A 173 32.21 22.00 -14.86
N ARG A 174 33.43 22.53 -15.01
CA ARG A 174 34.29 22.93 -13.90
C ARG A 174 34.07 24.43 -13.69
N VAL A 175 33.66 24.83 -12.49
CA VAL A 175 33.34 26.22 -12.16
C VAL A 175 34.16 26.65 -10.96
N ASP A 176 34.93 27.73 -11.10
CA ASP A 176 35.64 28.37 -10.02
C ASP A 176 34.78 29.48 -9.43
N THR A 177 34.36 29.31 -8.18
CA THR A 177 33.44 30.24 -7.52
C THR A 177 34.11 31.55 -7.07
N LEU A 178 35.44 31.62 -7.03
CA LEU A 178 36.19 32.81 -6.67
C LEU A 178 36.46 33.68 -7.88
N THR A 179 36.96 33.09 -8.97
CA THR A 179 37.24 33.81 -10.22
C THR A 179 35.97 34.04 -11.04
N ARG A 180 34.90 33.27 -10.78
CA ARG A 180 33.63 33.29 -11.52
C ARG A 180 33.80 32.89 -12.98
N GLU A 181 34.74 32.00 -13.23
CA GLU A 181 34.99 31.42 -14.54
C GLU A 181 34.50 29.97 -14.57
N TYR A 182 34.11 29.52 -15.76
CA TYR A 182 33.75 28.13 -16.01
C TYR A 182 34.42 27.63 -17.28
N GLU A 183 34.65 26.33 -17.31
CA GLU A 183 35.19 25.63 -18.47
C GLU A 183 34.68 24.20 -18.51
N LEU A 184 34.91 23.53 -19.63
CA LEU A 184 34.55 22.11 -19.78
C LEU A 184 35.50 21.25 -18.95
N GLY A 185 34.97 20.56 -17.93
CA GLY A 185 35.75 19.63 -17.11
C GLY A 185 35.80 18.23 -17.72
N LEU A 186 34.63 17.71 -18.10
CA LEU A 186 34.49 16.33 -18.58
C LEU A 186 33.28 16.18 -19.52
N GLN A 187 33.43 15.32 -20.53
CA GLN A 187 32.37 14.95 -21.47
C GLN A 187 32.49 13.47 -21.83
N ASP A 188 31.36 12.77 -21.88
CA ASP A 188 31.28 11.37 -22.30
C ASP A 188 30.00 11.14 -23.12
N SER A 189 30.02 10.19 -24.07
CA SER A 189 28.85 9.91 -24.90
C SER A 189 27.68 9.35 -24.10
N ASP A 190 27.96 8.66 -22.99
CA ASP A 190 26.95 8.04 -22.14
C ASP A 190 26.36 9.02 -21.11
N MET A 191 26.77 10.30 -21.12
CA MET A 191 26.22 11.36 -20.25
C MET A 191 25.00 12.06 -20.86
N VAL A 192 24.79 11.95 -22.16
CA VAL A 192 23.81 12.76 -22.89
C VAL A 192 22.40 12.22 -22.66
N GLY A 193 21.49 13.09 -22.22
CA GLY A 193 20.07 12.76 -22.12
C GLY A 193 19.42 12.63 -23.49
N PRO A 194 18.31 11.88 -23.62
CA PRO A 194 17.61 11.76 -24.90
C PRO A 194 17.03 13.12 -25.32
N VAL A 195 17.54 13.68 -26.43
CA VAL A 195 17.10 14.99 -26.97
C VAL A 195 15.60 15.00 -27.30
N TRP A 196 15.01 13.84 -27.58
CA TRP A 196 13.60 13.62 -27.90
C TRP A 196 12.72 13.21 -26.69
N GLY A 197 13.31 13.04 -25.51
CA GLY A 197 12.60 12.61 -24.30
C GLY A 197 11.64 13.67 -23.78
N ALA A 198 10.54 13.25 -23.14
CA ALA A 198 9.61 14.16 -22.45
C ALA A 198 10.27 14.89 -21.27
N THR A 199 11.30 14.27 -20.69
CA THR A 199 12.29 14.86 -19.78
C THR A 199 13.67 14.66 -20.39
N GLN A 200 14.58 15.63 -20.22
CA GLN A 200 15.92 15.59 -20.81
C GLN A 200 16.98 15.23 -19.76
N PHE A 201 16.71 14.22 -18.95
CA PHE A 201 17.60 13.80 -17.87
C PHE A 201 18.71 12.86 -18.37
N GLY A 202 19.87 13.39 -18.72
CA GLY A 202 21.11 12.63 -18.89
C GLY A 202 21.82 12.44 -17.56
N ILE A 203 22.98 13.07 -17.43
CA ILE A 203 23.74 13.14 -16.17
C ILE A 203 23.01 13.98 -15.10
N ASN A 204 22.76 13.41 -13.93
CA ASN A 204 22.03 14.09 -12.85
C ASN A 204 22.94 14.33 -11.63
N ALA A 205 23.12 13.35 -10.75
CA ALA A 205 24.01 13.49 -9.60
C ALA A 205 25.48 13.28 -9.96
N VAL A 206 26.36 13.95 -9.22
CA VAL A 206 27.81 13.83 -9.28
C VAL A 206 28.40 13.67 -7.88
N GLN A 207 29.29 12.69 -7.70
CA GLN A 207 29.98 12.43 -6.44
C GLN A 207 31.46 12.14 -6.70
N ILE A 208 32.34 12.51 -5.75
CA ILE A 208 33.78 12.25 -5.85
C ILE A 208 34.17 11.27 -4.74
N ARG A 209 34.87 10.20 -5.11
CA ARG A 209 35.37 9.18 -4.17
C ARG A 209 36.64 8.55 -4.71
N LYS A 210 37.70 8.48 -3.88
CA LYS A 210 38.97 7.79 -4.18
C LYS A 210 39.60 8.17 -5.55
N GLY A 211 39.53 9.44 -5.95
CA GLY A 211 40.10 9.95 -7.21
C GLY A 211 39.25 9.70 -8.47
N TYR A 212 38.02 9.24 -8.30
CA TYR A 212 37.05 9.07 -9.39
C TYR A 212 35.88 10.04 -9.23
N LEU A 213 35.41 10.56 -10.36
CA LEU A 213 34.10 11.20 -10.47
C LEU A 213 33.08 10.12 -10.82
N TYR A 214 32.05 10.01 -10.00
CA TYR A 214 30.88 9.17 -10.22
C TYR A 214 29.71 10.04 -10.66
N TRP A 215 28.89 9.52 -11.55
CA TRP A 215 27.65 10.17 -11.92
C TRP A 215 26.52 9.18 -12.18
N SER A 216 25.29 9.63 -11.91
CA SER A 216 24.09 8.93 -12.36
C SER A 216 23.72 9.41 -13.75
N ASN A 217 23.43 8.47 -14.65
CA ASN A 217 22.60 8.75 -15.80
C ASN A 217 21.16 8.37 -15.44
N SER A 218 20.30 9.38 -15.28
CA SER A 218 18.92 9.16 -14.85
C SER A 218 18.11 8.38 -15.86
N TYR A 219 18.27 8.67 -17.16
CA TYR A 219 17.53 8.00 -18.23
C TYR A 219 17.94 6.53 -18.40
N LEU A 220 19.23 6.22 -18.25
CA LEU A 220 19.74 4.84 -18.31
C LEU A 220 19.61 4.11 -16.97
N ALA A 221 19.13 4.77 -15.92
CA ALA A 221 19.07 4.26 -14.55
C ALA A 221 20.38 3.58 -14.10
N SER A 222 21.52 4.18 -14.45
CA SER A 222 22.84 3.58 -14.30
C SER A 222 23.84 4.57 -13.70
N ILE A 223 24.83 4.04 -12.97
CA ILE A 223 25.93 4.79 -12.37
C ILE A 223 27.19 4.46 -13.14
N TYR A 224 27.95 5.49 -13.47
CA TYR A 224 29.23 5.41 -14.14
C TYR A 224 30.30 6.11 -13.30
N ARG A 225 31.56 5.80 -13.58
CA ARG A 225 32.70 6.50 -13.00
C ARG A 225 33.78 6.78 -14.04
N MET A 226 34.61 7.78 -13.79
CA MET A 226 35.79 8.09 -14.57
C MET A 226 36.88 8.64 -13.65
N ALA A 227 38.13 8.25 -13.90
CA ALA A 227 39.28 8.80 -13.17
C ALA A 227 39.41 10.31 -13.49
N ILE A 228 39.64 11.11 -12.45
CA ILE A 228 39.83 12.56 -12.57
C ILE A 228 41.18 13.00 -12.00
N THR A 229 41.68 14.14 -12.48
CA THR A 229 42.82 14.82 -11.87
C THR A 229 42.40 15.51 -10.57
N PRO A 230 43.34 15.81 -9.65
CA PRO A 230 43.04 16.59 -8.44
C PRO A 230 42.37 17.94 -8.74
N ASP A 231 42.67 18.53 -9.90
CA ASP A 231 42.11 19.81 -10.35
C ASP A 231 40.70 19.70 -10.96
N GLY A 232 40.13 18.48 -11.04
CA GLY A 232 38.76 18.25 -11.48
C GLY A 232 38.55 18.02 -12.99
N TYR A 233 39.60 17.69 -13.74
CA TYR A 233 39.50 17.31 -15.16
C TYR A 233 39.48 15.80 -15.34
N ALA A 234 38.99 15.31 -16.48
CA ALA A 234 39.18 13.91 -16.87
C ALA A 234 40.67 13.55 -16.90
N ALA A 235 41.05 12.43 -16.28
CA ALA A 235 42.43 11.97 -16.33
C ALA A 235 42.83 11.59 -17.77
N PRO A 236 44.10 11.79 -18.18
CA PRO A 236 44.52 11.53 -19.55
C PRO A 236 44.23 10.09 -20.01
N GLY A 237 43.40 9.96 -21.06
CA GLY A 237 43.00 8.66 -21.61
C GLY A 237 41.97 7.88 -20.78
N ALA A 238 41.43 8.48 -19.72
CA ALA A 238 40.34 7.88 -18.95
C ALA A 238 39.07 7.75 -19.81
N LYS A 239 38.31 6.70 -19.54
CA LYS A 239 37.01 6.42 -20.16
C LYS A 239 35.99 6.17 -19.07
N SER A 240 34.72 6.35 -19.39
CA SER A 240 33.63 5.99 -18.50
C SER A 240 33.61 4.47 -18.27
N GLU A 241 33.46 4.08 -17.02
CA GLU A 241 33.28 2.70 -16.59
C GLU A 241 31.89 2.56 -15.95
N PRO A 242 31.07 1.59 -16.38
CA PRO A 242 29.81 1.31 -15.70
C PRO A 242 30.09 0.71 -14.31
N VAL A 243 29.41 1.24 -13.30
CA VAL A 243 29.51 0.77 -11.90
C VAL A 243 28.33 -0.14 -11.58
N ALA A 244 27.11 0.33 -11.87
CA ALA A 244 25.89 -0.42 -11.62
C ALA A 244 24.76 0.05 -12.55
N ALA A 245 23.86 -0.87 -12.89
CA ALA A 245 22.63 -0.57 -13.60
C ALA A 245 21.45 -1.07 -12.77
N MET A 246 20.45 -0.23 -12.58
CA MET A 246 19.27 -0.55 -11.78
C MET A 246 18.07 -0.88 -12.66
N ARG A 247 17.18 -1.74 -12.15
CA ARG A 247 15.87 -1.98 -12.76
C ARG A 247 14.92 -0.86 -12.31
N GLY A 248 14.98 0.30 -12.96
CA GLY A 248 14.10 1.42 -12.65
C GLY A 248 13.97 2.42 -13.79
N ILE A 249 12.98 3.32 -13.69
CA ILE A 249 12.63 4.27 -14.76
C ILE A 249 13.42 5.58 -14.68
N TYR A 250 13.83 6.03 -13.48
CA TYR A 250 14.74 7.18 -13.30
C TYR A 250 15.61 7.04 -12.04
N LEU A 251 16.92 7.24 -12.18
CA LEU A 251 17.88 7.38 -11.08
C LEU A 251 18.21 8.86 -10.87
N ASP A 252 17.69 9.48 -9.81
CA ASP A 252 17.93 10.91 -9.59
C ASP A 252 19.30 11.13 -8.93
N ASN A 253 19.40 10.86 -7.63
CA ASN A 253 20.60 11.16 -6.86
C ASN A 253 21.09 9.96 -6.05
N PHE A 254 22.37 10.01 -5.65
CA PHE A 254 23.02 8.97 -4.87
C PHE A 254 24.09 9.56 -3.95
N CYS A 255 24.43 8.83 -2.89
CA CYS A 255 25.53 9.13 -1.99
C CYS A 255 26.33 7.87 -1.65
N PHE A 256 27.57 8.03 -1.19
CA PHE A 256 28.37 6.92 -0.67
C PHE A 256 28.09 6.69 0.81
N SER A 257 28.38 5.48 1.28
CA SER A 257 28.49 5.16 2.70
C SER A 257 29.43 6.15 3.42
N PRO A 258 29.11 6.52 4.68
CA PRO A 258 29.91 7.46 5.46
C PRO A 258 31.29 6.90 5.83
N ASP A 259 31.43 5.57 5.89
CA ASP A 259 32.69 4.89 6.14
C ASP A 259 33.56 4.94 4.87
N GLU A 260 34.79 5.43 4.96
CA GLU A 260 35.71 5.55 3.81
C GLU A 260 36.14 4.19 3.23
N ASP A 261 36.11 3.15 4.07
CA ASP A 261 36.45 1.78 3.68
C ASP A 261 35.27 1.05 3.02
N ASP A 262 34.06 1.57 3.14
CA ASP A 262 32.84 1.05 2.52
C ASP A 262 32.48 1.83 1.24
N ASP A 263 32.60 1.18 0.09
CA ASP A 263 32.25 1.77 -1.21
C ASP A 263 30.79 1.51 -1.63
N THR A 264 29.92 1.14 -0.68
CA THR A 264 28.48 0.98 -0.93
C THR A 264 27.85 2.32 -1.35
N ILE A 265 27.09 2.28 -2.44
CA ILE A 265 26.36 3.42 -2.99
C ILE A 265 24.88 3.33 -2.62
N TRP A 266 24.32 4.41 -2.09
CA TRP A 266 22.90 4.55 -1.77
C TRP A 266 22.24 5.44 -2.81
N ALA A 267 21.28 4.91 -3.55
CA ALA A 267 20.69 5.52 -4.74
C ALA A 267 19.17 5.67 -4.60
N ALA A 268 18.65 6.85 -4.95
CA ALA A 268 17.22 7.15 -4.97
C ALA A 268 16.64 6.99 -6.38
N THR A 269 15.50 6.30 -6.45
CA THR A 269 14.72 6.10 -7.67
C THR A 269 13.37 6.78 -7.53
N ASN A 270 13.19 7.89 -8.24
CA ASN A 270 12.05 8.78 -8.04
C ASN A 270 10.76 8.22 -8.65
N ALA A 271 10.83 7.66 -9.86
CA ALA A 271 9.64 7.13 -10.53
C ALA A 271 9.05 5.89 -9.85
N ASP A 272 9.92 5.03 -9.30
CA ASP A 272 9.51 3.78 -8.66
C ASP A 272 9.44 3.90 -7.14
N ASN A 273 9.72 5.11 -6.60
CA ASN A 273 9.62 5.45 -5.17
C ASN A 273 10.52 4.60 -4.25
N ARG A 274 11.68 4.16 -4.74
CA ARG A 274 12.58 3.26 -3.98
C ARG A 274 13.92 3.88 -3.64
N LEU A 275 14.52 3.36 -2.58
CA LEU A 275 15.91 3.52 -2.20
C LEU A 275 16.63 2.18 -2.44
N ALA A 276 17.81 2.21 -3.05
CA ALA A 276 18.64 1.05 -3.29
C ALA A 276 20.03 1.23 -2.67
N ALA A 277 20.57 0.15 -2.10
CA ALA A 277 21.97 0.01 -1.74
C ALA A 277 22.66 -0.84 -2.81
N ILE A 278 23.79 -0.35 -3.31
CA ILE A 278 24.58 -0.97 -4.36
C ILE A 278 25.93 -1.31 -3.75
N SER A 279 26.18 -2.60 -3.57
CA SER A 279 27.42 -3.11 -3.00
C SER A 279 28.61 -2.88 -3.95
N PRO A 280 29.87 -2.87 -3.46
CA PRO A 280 31.06 -2.60 -4.29
C PRO A 280 31.26 -3.57 -5.47
N ASP A 281 30.65 -4.76 -5.42
CA ASP A 281 30.62 -5.76 -6.49
C ASP A 281 29.59 -5.45 -7.59
N GLY A 282 28.82 -4.36 -7.45
CA GLY A 282 27.75 -3.96 -8.35
C GLY A 282 26.38 -4.59 -8.04
N THR A 283 26.26 -5.35 -6.95
CA THR A 283 24.99 -5.97 -6.56
C THR A 283 24.01 -4.92 -6.05
N VAL A 284 22.86 -4.79 -6.72
CA VAL A 284 21.79 -3.86 -6.34
C VAL A 284 20.80 -4.56 -5.40
N THR A 285 20.60 -3.97 -4.22
CA THR A 285 19.60 -4.36 -3.24
C THR A 285 18.66 -3.18 -2.99
N TYR A 286 17.38 -3.30 -3.31
CA TYR A 286 16.40 -2.29 -2.88
C TYR A 286 16.25 -2.39 -1.38
N VAL A 287 16.25 -1.30 -0.63
CA VAL A 287 16.31 -1.32 0.84
C VAL A 287 15.17 -0.57 1.51
N ALA A 288 14.45 0.26 0.75
CA ALA A 288 13.20 0.85 1.18
C ALA A 288 12.38 1.31 -0.03
N GLY A 289 11.07 1.43 0.15
CA GLY A 289 10.15 1.82 -0.92
C GLY A 289 9.70 0.61 -1.73
N GLU A 290 8.39 0.42 -1.76
CA GLU A 290 7.67 -0.53 -2.60
C GLU A 290 6.50 0.21 -3.26
N PRO A 291 5.90 -0.32 -4.34
CA PRO A 291 4.79 0.32 -5.04
C PRO A 291 3.57 0.66 -4.16
N ASP A 292 3.48 0.13 -2.95
CA ASP A 292 2.45 0.35 -1.95
C ASP A 292 2.91 1.21 -0.74
N GLN A 293 4.20 1.52 -0.61
CA GLN A 293 4.74 2.30 0.51
C GLN A 293 4.73 3.81 0.26
N MET A 294 3.84 4.53 0.95
CA MET A 294 3.67 5.99 0.83
C MET A 294 4.79 6.82 1.50
N THR A 295 5.71 6.20 2.25
CA THR A 295 6.76 6.93 2.98
C THR A 295 7.78 7.59 2.05
N LEU A 296 8.06 6.97 0.91
CA LEU A 296 9.05 7.44 -0.08
C LEU A 296 8.42 7.95 -1.38
N ALA A 297 7.23 8.56 -1.31
CA ALA A 297 6.56 9.14 -2.47
C ALA A 297 7.46 10.16 -3.19
N GLY A 298 8.08 9.71 -4.28
CA GLY A 298 9.06 10.40 -5.10
C GLY A 298 10.43 10.54 -4.43
N SER A 299 11.14 9.44 -4.16
CA SER A 299 12.49 9.47 -3.58
C SER A 299 13.48 10.18 -4.52
N VAL A 300 14.04 11.32 -4.10
CA VAL A 300 14.90 12.15 -4.97
C VAL A 300 16.36 12.15 -4.55
N ALA A 301 16.67 12.24 -3.26
CA ALA A 301 18.04 12.44 -2.79
C ALA A 301 18.30 11.80 -1.44
N PRO A 302 19.28 10.87 -1.35
CA PRO A 302 19.82 10.39 -0.08
C PRO A 302 21.10 11.14 0.32
N ALA A 303 21.31 11.39 1.61
CA ALA A 303 22.62 11.75 2.16
C ALA A 303 22.78 11.33 3.63
N PHE A 304 24.01 11.01 4.03
CA PHE A 304 24.33 10.66 5.41
C PHE A 304 24.63 11.88 6.28
N GLY A 305 24.26 11.80 7.56
CA GLY A 305 24.63 12.78 8.57
C GLY A 305 26.14 12.95 8.70
N THR A 306 26.56 14.12 9.18
CA THR A 306 28.00 14.46 9.32
C THR A 306 28.42 14.67 10.78
N LEU A 307 27.47 14.74 11.72
CA LEU A 307 27.77 14.95 13.14
C LEU A 307 28.25 13.63 13.80
N PRO A 308 29.19 13.68 14.77
CA PRO A 308 29.53 12.52 15.59
C PRO A 308 28.30 11.96 16.31
N GLY A 309 27.90 10.72 15.99
CA GLY A 309 26.66 10.08 16.46
C GLY A 309 25.49 10.11 15.47
N ASP A 310 25.58 10.92 14.42
CA ASP A 310 24.63 11.01 13.29
C ASP A 310 25.23 10.52 11.97
N THR A 311 26.53 10.19 11.95
CA THR A 311 27.22 9.70 10.75
C THR A 311 26.58 8.45 10.17
N LYS A 312 25.85 7.71 10.99
CA LYS A 312 25.10 6.50 10.63
C LYS A 312 23.61 6.78 10.39
N THR A 313 23.21 8.01 10.18
CA THR A 313 21.82 8.34 9.86
C THR A 313 21.71 8.70 8.40
N LEU A 314 20.82 8.02 7.69
CA LEU A 314 20.50 8.30 6.30
C LEU A 314 19.27 9.19 6.22
N TYR A 315 19.43 10.37 5.63
CA TYR A 315 18.36 11.31 5.32
C TYR A 315 17.96 11.18 3.87
N ILE A 316 16.66 11.25 3.59
CA ILE A 316 16.10 11.07 2.27
C ILE A 316 15.09 12.18 2.01
N ALA A 317 15.28 12.97 0.96
CA ALA A 317 14.29 13.92 0.49
C ALA A 317 13.33 13.24 -0.49
N THR A 318 12.05 13.62 -0.42
CA THR A 318 11.01 13.12 -1.31
C THR A 318 10.26 14.26 -2.01
N SER A 319 9.80 14.03 -3.23
CA SER A 319 9.06 14.99 -4.06
C SER A 319 7.54 14.94 -3.85
N GLY A 320 7.07 14.08 -2.95
CA GLY A 320 5.65 13.90 -2.64
C GLY A 320 4.84 13.18 -3.74
N GLY A 321 5.52 12.45 -4.64
CA GLY A 321 4.87 11.75 -5.75
C GLY A 321 4.21 12.69 -6.78
N LEU A 322 4.61 13.97 -6.83
CA LEU A 322 4.01 14.99 -7.69
C LEU A 322 4.05 14.63 -9.18
N VAL A 323 5.13 13.97 -9.61
CA VAL A 323 5.38 13.58 -11.01
C VAL A 323 5.03 12.12 -11.26
N PHE A 324 5.28 11.27 -10.27
CA PHE A 324 5.05 9.83 -10.31
C PHE A 324 4.25 9.39 -9.07
N PRO A 325 2.92 9.59 -9.08
CA PRO A 325 2.10 9.30 -7.92
C PRO A 325 2.05 7.79 -7.64
N ILE A 326 2.14 7.43 -6.36
CA ILE A 326 2.00 6.05 -5.91
C ILE A 326 0.55 5.60 -6.15
N ASN A 327 0.38 4.51 -6.90
CA ASN A 327 -0.93 3.90 -7.22
C ASN A 327 -1.98 4.87 -7.77
N GLY A 328 -1.55 5.97 -8.42
CA GLY A 328 -2.43 6.88 -9.14
C GLY A 328 -3.32 7.80 -8.29
N THR A 329 -3.18 7.88 -6.96
CA THR A 329 -4.19 8.57 -6.13
C THR A 329 -3.74 9.55 -5.05
N VAL A 330 -2.44 9.75 -4.75
CA VAL A 330 -2.08 10.82 -3.78
C VAL A 330 -0.80 11.55 -4.20
N VAL A 331 -0.95 12.85 -4.47
CA VAL A 331 0.14 13.82 -4.42
C VAL A 331 0.13 14.40 -3.00
N GLU A 332 1.27 14.29 -2.31
CA GLU A 332 1.45 14.85 -0.98
C GLU A 332 2.54 15.92 -0.97
N GLY A 333 2.71 16.63 0.14
CA GLY A 333 3.89 17.46 0.32
C GLY A 333 5.14 16.60 0.47
N GLY A 334 6.23 17.02 -0.17
CA GLY A 334 7.53 16.39 -0.03
C GLY A 334 7.95 16.23 1.43
N LYS A 335 8.77 15.21 1.70
CA LYS A 335 9.18 14.80 3.05
C LYS A 335 10.68 14.78 3.17
N LEU A 336 11.15 15.02 4.39
CA LEU A 336 12.46 14.56 4.83
C LEU A 336 12.25 13.29 5.67
N CYS A 337 12.68 12.15 5.16
CA CYS A 337 12.66 10.87 5.84
C CYS A 337 14.04 10.55 6.42
N VAL A 338 14.08 9.76 7.50
CA VAL A 338 15.28 9.45 8.27
C VAL A 338 15.30 7.96 8.60
N CYS A 339 16.47 7.34 8.47
CA CYS A 339 16.72 5.94 8.81
C CYS A 339 18.05 5.79 9.55
N CYS A 340 18.10 4.90 10.55
CA CYS A 340 19.35 4.52 11.23
C CYS A 340 20.05 3.36 10.48
N TYR A 341 21.31 3.55 10.12
CA TYR A 341 22.16 2.63 9.34
C TYR A 341 22.54 1.36 10.11
N ASP A 342 22.67 1.41 11.45
CA ASP A 342 23.07 0.23 12.25
C ASP A 342 22.04 -0.91 12.18
N ILE A 343 20.78 -0.59 11.93
CA ILE A 343 19.72 -1.58 11.75
C ILE A 343 19.92 -2.38 10.44
N PHE A 344 20.56 -1.78 9.42
CA PHE A 344 20.84 -2.42 8.14
C PHE A 344 22.00 -3.42 8.21
N GLN A 345 23.13 -3.03 8.83
CA GLN A 345 24.29 -3.93 8.96
C GLN A 345 23.95 -5.19 9.74
N LEU A 346 23.19 -5.06 10.83
CA LEU A 346 22.75 -6.21 11.64
C LEU A 346 21.91 -7.22 10.84
N VAL A 347 21.09 -6.73 9.90
CA VAL A 347 20.27 -7.56 9.01
C VAL A 347 21.11 -8.17 7.87
N HIS A 348 22.10 -7.44 7.35
CA HIS A 348 22.96 -7.88 6.24
C HIS A 348 24.01 -8.93 6.66
N GLU A 349 24.67 -8.74 7.80
CA GLU A 349 25.67 -9.68 8.35
C GLU A 349 25.06 -11.03 8.73
N SER A 350 23.82 -11.02 9.23
CA SER A 350 23.06 -12.22 9.55
C SER A 350 22.69 -13.03 8.30
N GLY A 351 22.51 -12.37 7.15
CA GLY A 351 22.20 -13.02 5.87
C GLY A 351 23.40 -13.67 5.20
N THR A 352 24.56 -13.00 5.19
CA THR A 352 25.77 -13.46 4.50
C THR A 352 26.40 -14.71 5.11
N ALA A 353 26.33 -14.88 6.44
CA ALA A 353 26.81 -16.08 7.13
C ALA A 353 26.07 -17.38 6.71
N ILE A 354 24.80 -17.25 6.30
CA ILE A 354 23.96 -18.37 5.84
C ILE A 354 24.34 -18.78 4.41
N TYR A 355 24.71 -17.82 3.55
CA TYR A 355 25.07 -18.06 2.15
C TYR A 355 26.39 -18.83 1.97
N ALA A 356 27.43 -18.51 2.76
CA ALA A 356 28.73 -19.19 2.66
C ALA A 356 28.66 -20.70 2.99
N HIS A 357 27.65 -21.14 3.73
CA HIS A 357 27.44 -22.55 4.06
C HIS A 357 26.74 -23.34 2.93
N ILE A 358 26.01 -22.65 2.04
CA ILE A 358 25.20 -23.25 0.97
C ILE A 358 26.05 -23.55 -0.29
N GLU A 359 27.03 -22.69 -0.60
CA GLU A 359 27.85 -22.79 -1.82
C GLU A 359 28.75 -24.05 -1.87
N SER A 360 29.17 -24.53 -0.70
CA SER A 360 29.91 -25.79 -0.53
C SER A 360 29.10 -27.03 -0.97
N MET A 361 27.78 -26.99 -0.83
CA MET A 361 26.89 -28.14 -1.10
C MET A 361 26.37 -28.20 -2.55
N THR A 362 26.50 -27.13 -3.33
CA THR A 362 26.01 -27.05 -4.71
C THR A 362 26.83 -27.83 -5.73
N SER A 363 28.11 -28.12 -5.46
CA SER A 363 28.98 -28.84 -6.41
C SER A 363 28.60 -30.33 -6.62
N GLU A 364 27.87 -30.94 -5.67
CA GLU A 364 27.41 -32.34 -5.78
C GLU A 364 26.12 -32.50 -6.61
N LEU A 365 25.42 -31.41 -6.96
CA LEU A 365 24.12 -31.47 -7.64
C LEU A 365 24.16 -31.39 -9.17
N GLU A 366 25.29 -30.99 -9.77
CA GLU A 366 25.45 -30.92 -11.24
C GLU A 366 25.37 -32.31 -11.91
N GLU A 367 25.75 -33.39 -11.21
CA GLU A 367 25.60 -34.77 -11.74
C GLU A 367 24.14 -35.22 -11.86
N THR A 368 23.24 -34.68 -11.02
CA THR A 368 21.83 -35.11 -10.97
C THR A 368 21.00 -34.47 -12.09
N PHE A 369 21.33 -33.23 -12.48
CA PHE A 369 20.63 -32.53 -13.56
C PHE A 369 20.85 -33.18 -14.94
N HIS A 370 21.97 -33.86 -15.15
CA HIS A 370 22.28 -34.52 -16.43
C HIS A 370 21.35 -35.71 -16.74
N ILE A 371 20.78 -36.34 -15.70
CA ILE A 371 19.87 -37.50 -15.82
C ILE A 371 18.45 -37.04 -16.20
N ILE A 372 18.02 -35.87 -15.71
CA ILE A 372 16.66 -35.33 -15.94
C ILE A 372 16.49 -34.86 -17.39
N THR A 373 17.53 -34.26 -17.98
CA THR A 373 17.52 -33.83 -19.39
C THR A 373 17.43 -35.01 -20.37
N GLN A 374 17.95 -36.18 -20.00
CA GLN A 374 17.80 -37.39 -20.82
C GLN A 374 16.35 -37.93 -20.83
N LEU A 375 15.60 -37.78 -19.73
CA LEU A 375 14.20 -38.20 -19.65
C LEU A 375 13.26 -37.28 -20.44
N ASP A 376 13.55 -35.99 -20.50
CA ASP A 376 12.73 -35.02 -21.24
C ASP A 376 12.91 -35.15 -22.77
N ALA A 377 14.08 -35.63 -23.21
CA ALA A 377 14.30 -36.02 -24.61
C ALA A 377 13.45 -37.23 -25.04
N ILE A 378 13.25 -38.21 -24.14
CA ILE A 378 12.43 -39.40 -24.39
C ILE A 378 10.93 -39.03 -24.47
N LYS A 379 10.46 -38.07 -23.66
CA LYS A 379 9.08 -37.54 -23.68
C LYS A 379 8.67 -36.96 -25.03
N ARG A 380 9.57 -36.21 -25.68
CA ARG A 380 9.27 -35.54 -26.97
C ARG A 380 9.16 -36.53 -28.12
N GLN A 381 9.80 -37.69 -28.01
CA GLN A 381 9.87 -38.67 -29.10
C GLN A 381 8.60 -39.54 -29.23
N TRP A 382 7.76 -39.64 -28.20
CA TRP A 382 6.67 -40.64 -28.16
C TRP A 382 5.23 -40.09 -28.00
N GLN A 383 5.01 -38.77 -27.92
CA GLN A 383 3.68 -38.11 -27.86
C GLN A 383 2.64 -38.77 -26.93
N TRP A 384 2.94 -38.93 -25.64
CA TRP A 384 1.98 -39.48 -24.67
C TRP A 384 1.03 -38.41 -24.09
N THR A 385 -0.22 -38.79 -23.83
CA THR A 385 -1.17 -37.95 -23.06
C THR A 385 -0.96 -38.11 -21.55
N PRO A 386 -1.30 -37.11 -20.70
CA PRO A 386 -1.04 -37.14 -19.26
C PRO A 386 -1.60 -38.37 -18.53
N TYR A 387 -2.74 -38.90 -19.00
CA TYR A 387 -3.41 -40.08 -18.44
C TYR A 387 -2.67 -41.40 -18.75
N GLN A 388 -1.96 -41.46 -19.88
CA GLN A 388 -1.15 -42.62 -20.27
C GLN A 388 0.17 -42.66 -19.48
N THR A 389 0.75 -41.50 -19.17
CA THR A 389 1.92 -41.36 -18.30
C THR A 389 1.62 -41.86 -16.89
N TYR A 390 0.45 -41.52 -16.34
CA TYR A 390 0.04 -41.95 -15.00
C TYR A 390 -0.13 -43.48 -14.89
N ARG A 391 -0.66 -44.14 -15.92
CA ARG A 391 -0.88 -45.60 -15.94
C ARG A 391 0.41 -46.41 -16.14
N TYR A 392 1.41 -45.86 -16.85
CA TYR A 392 2.68 -46.55 -17.10
C TYR A 392 3.60 -46.55 -15.87
N VAL A 393 3.60 -45.47 -15.09
CA VAL A 393 4.37 -45.36 -13.83
C VAL A 393 3.77 -46.32 -12.77
N HIS A 394 2.45 -46.31 -12.61
CA HIS A 394 1.80 -47.16 -11.59
C HIS A 394 1.79 -48.66 -11.89
N VAL A 395 1.72 -49.09 -13.16
CA VAL A 395 1.67 -50.54 -13.49
C VAL A 395 3.05 -51.21 -13.37
N ASN A 396 4.15 -50.46 -13.48
CA ASN A 396 5.50 -51.02 -13.33
C ASN A 396 6.00 -51.00 -11.88
N GLU A 397 5.61 -50.03 -11.05
CA GLU A 397 5.95 -50.00 -9.62
C GLU A 397 5.20 -51.09 -8.82
N LEU A 398 3.92 -51.32 -9.14
CA LEU A 398 3.11 -52.37 -8.48
C LEU A 398 3.52 -53.79 -8.87
N LYS A 399 4.17 -53.99 -10.03
CA LYS A 399 4.67 -55.32 -10.44
C LYS A 399 5.98 -55.68 -9.74
N SER A 400 6.84 -54.69 -9.45
CA SER A 400 8.09 -54.90 -8.70
C SER A 400 7.89 -55.09 -7.18
N GLU A 401 6.81 -54.56 -6.61
CA GLU A 401 6.51 -54.71 -5.17
C GLU A 401 5.78 -56.02 -4.82
N ILE A 402 5.07 -56.64 -5.77
CA ILE A 402 4.31 -57.88 -5.53
C ILE A 402 5.17 -59.14 -5.74
N GLU A 403 6.25 -59.08 -6.52
CA GLU A 403 7.12 -60.23 -6.81
C GLU A 403 8.27 -60.43 -5.80
N SER A 404 8.41 -59.58 -4.77
CA SER A 404 9.59 -59.57 -3.89
C SER A 404 9.38 -59.88 -2.40
N LYS A 405 8.19 -60.35 -1.95
CA LYS A 405 7.99 -60.73 -0.53
C LYS A 405 7.22 -62.04 -0.35
N GLU A 406 7.94 -63.11 -0.04
CA GLU A 406 7.41 -64.27 0.68
C GLU A 406 7.02 -63.85 2.12
N PRO A 407 5.94 -64.42 2.71
CA PRO A 407 5.46 -64.01 4.02
C PRO A 407 6.11 -64.82 5.14
N THR A 408 6.91 -64.18 5.99
CA THR A 408 7.24 -64.73 7.31
C THR A 408 6.31 -64.14 8.38
N LYS A 409 5.67 -65.07 9.08
CA LYS A 409 4.75 -64.93 10.21
C LYS A 409 5.39 -64.17 11.37
N ASP A 410 4.69 -63.18 11.91
CA ASP A 410 4.17 -63.21 13.28
C ASP A 410 3.42 -61.89 13.59
N GLU A 411 2.13 -62.07 13.93
CA GLU A 411 1.32 -61.34 14.91
C GLU A 411 1.25 -59.78 14.86
N GLY A 412 0.10 -59.12 14.85
CA GLY A 412 -1.27 -59.57 15.03
C GLY A 412 -2.20 -58.35 15.27
N ASN A 413 -3.35 -58.37 14.58
CA ASN A 413 -4.63 -57.76 14.95
C ASN A 413 -4.69 -56.32 15.48
N PHE A 414 -5.07 -55.40 14.58
CA PHE A 414 -6.30 -54.62 14.74
C PHE A 414 -6.93 -54.33 13.37
N CYS A 415 -7.97 -55.10 13.02
CA CYS A 415 -9.08 -54.61 12.18
C CYS A 415 -10.06 -53.87 13.13
N VAL A 416 -10.93 -52.95 12.67
CA VAL A 416 -12.28 -53.30 12.20
C VAL A 416 -13.06 -51.98 11.97
N ASN A 417 -13.72 -51.88 10.81
CA ASN A 417 -15.00 -51.20 10.45
C ASN A 417 -15.24 -49.73 10.83
N GLY A 418 -15.94 -48.92 10.05
CA GLY A 418 -16.69 -49.15 8.82
C GLY A 418 -17.47 -47.89 8.45
N TRP A 419 -17.43 -47.51 7.18
CA TRP A 419 -18.40 -46.62 6.56
C TRP A 419 -19.11 -47.43 5.47
N GLN A 420 -20.24 -48.05 5.84
CA GLN A 420 -21.21 -48.61 4.89
C GLN A 420 -22.63 -48.16 5.26
N ARG A 421 -23.24 -47.47 4.27
CA ARG A 421 -24.65 -47.47 3.86
C ARG A 421 -25.71 -46.80 4.75
N ARG A 422 -26.29 -45.72 4.20
CA ARG A 422 -27.59 -45.67 3.49
C ARG A 422 -27.45 -44.59 2.39
N GLY A 423 -27.73 -44.73 1.10
CA GLY A 423 -28.47 -45.74 0.34
C GLY A 423 -29.92 -45.30 0.12
N GLN A 424 -30.20 -44.50 -0.94
CA GLN A 424 -31.37 -44.70 -1.80
C GLN A 424 -31.34 -43.86 -3.11
N SER A 425 -31.45 -44.60 -4.23
CA SER A 425 -32.01 -44.30 -5.57
C SER A 425 -31.54 -43.02 -6.30
N GLN A 426 -30.97 -43.07 -7.51
CA GLN A 426 -31.48 -43.76 -8.70
C GLN A 426 -30.37 -44.22 -9.67
N THR A 427 -30.75 -45.19 -10.49
CA THR A 427 -30.01 -45.97 -11.50
C THR A 427 -29.45 -45.17 -12.69
N PRO A 428 -28.49 -45.75 -13.45
CA PRO A 428 -27.62 -45.06 -14.41
C PRO A 428 -28.19 -45.03 -15.83
N LEU A 429 -27.87 -43.98 -16.59
CA LEU A 429 -28.02 -43.98 -18.05
C LEU A 429 -26.68 -44.26 -18.72
N ALA A 430 -26.71 -45.26 -19.61
CA ALA A 430 -25.61 -45.75 -20.42
C ALA A 430 -25.23 -44.77 -21.56
N PRO A 431 -24.00 -44.87 -22.10
CA PRO A 431 -23.43 -43.92 -23.04
C PRO A 431 -23.84 -44.24 -24.48
N GLY A 432 -24.18 -43.21 -25.25
CA GLY A 432 -24.35 -43.39 -26.70
C GLY A 432 -24.90 -42.18 -27.43
N GLN A 433 -24.02 -41.62 -28.26
CA GLN A 433 -24.23 -40.82 -29.49
C GLN A 433 -23.83 -39.35 -29.39
N GLY A 434 -22.59 -39.11 -29.83
CA GLY A 434 -22.07 -37.77 -30.09
C GLY A 434 -22.78 -37.10 -31.25
N SER A 435 -23.28 -35.89 -31.02
CA SER A 435 -23.54 -34.93 -32.07
C SER A 435 -22.29 -34.08 -32.28
N ARG A 436 -21.66 -34.21 -33.45
CA ARG A 436 -20.61 -33.34 -33.99
C ARG A 436 -21.02 -31.87 -33.83
N PHE A 437 -20.23 -31.11 -33.08
CA PHE A 437 -20.29 -29.65 -33.08
C PHE A 437 -19.73 -29.14 -34.42
N ASP A 438 -20.59 -28.58 -35.26
CA ASP A 438 -20.24 -27.99 -36.55
C ASP A 438 -19.58 -26.62 -36.35
N ARG A 439 -18.28 -26.54 -36.63
CA ARG A 439 -17.44 -25.31 -36.51
C ARG A 439 -17.90 -24.17 -37.41
N ASN A 440 -18.82 -24.40 -38.36
CA ASN A 440 -19.28 -23.37 -39.30
C ASN A 440 -20.45 -22.50 -38.80
N SER A 441 -21.04 -22.79 -37.63
CA SER A 441 -22.14 -21.97 -37.08
C SER A 441 -21.65 -20.68 -36.40
N LEU A 442 -20.43 -20.67 -35.86
CA LEU A 442 -19.83 -19.51 -35.21
C LEU A 442 -19.37 -18.44 -36.24
N ALA A 443 -18.85 -18.89 -37.39
CA ALA A 443 -18.40 -18.00 -38.46
C ALA A 443 -19.56 -17.20 -39.11
N ARG A 444 -20.78 -17.77 -39.14
CA ARG A 444 -21.97 -17.05 -39.65
C ARG A 444 -22.56 -16.03 -38.66
N ARG A 445 -22.33 -16.19 -37.36
CA ARG A 445 -22.77 -15.21 -36.34
C ARG A 445 -21.84 -14.01 -36.21
N ILE A 446 -20.59 -14.15 -36.63
CA ILE A 446 -19.60 -13.04 -36.61
C ILE A 446 -19.69 -12.19 -37.90
N ALA A 447 -20.19 -12.75 -39.01
CA ALA A 447 -20.24 -12.07 -40.32
C ALA A 447 -21.57 -11.34 -40.63
N SER A 448 -22.45 -11.12 -39.65
CA SER A 448 -23.77 -10.51 -39.85
C SER A 448 -24.00 -9.26 -38.99
N PRO A 449 -23.17 -8.21 -39.17
CA PRO A 449 -23.74 -6.86 -39.11
C PRO A 449 -23.19 -5.92 -40.21
N VAL A 450 -22.95 -6.40 -41.43
CA VAL A 450 -22.46 -5.56 -42.55
C VAL A 450 -23.54 -5.31 -43.63
N ALA A 451 -24.78 -5.77 -43.43
CA ALA A 451 -25.82 -5.67 -44.47
C ALA A 451 -26.96 -4.67 -44.20
N GLU A 452 -27.08 -4.08 -43.01
CA GLU A 452 -28.13 -3.08 -42.73
C GLU A 452 -27.51 -1.86 -42.06
N GLY A 453 -27.43 -0.77 -42.82
CA GLY A 453 -26.72 0.47 -42.48
C GLY A 453 -27.44 1.32 -41.43
N THR A 454 -27.52 0.83 -40.19
CA THR A 454 -28.02 1.60 -39.04
C THR A 454 -27.32 1.18 -37.75
N VAL A 455 -26.06 1.59 -37.56
CA VAL A 455 -25.45 1.70 -36.22
C VAL A 455 -24.51 2.90 -36.22
N ASP A 456 -24.76 3.83 -35.30
CA ASP A 456 -24.01 5.08 -35.10
C ASP A 456 -22.63 4.75 -34.47
N PRO A 457 -21.48 5.26 -34.99
CA PRO A 457 -20.13 4.88 -34.52
C PRO A 457 -19.80 5.23 -33.06
N VAL A 458 -20.74 5.86 -32.34
CA VAL A 458 -20.60 6.32 -30.95
C VAL A 458 -20.99 5.24 -29.93
N GLU A 459 -21.74 4.20 -30.32
CA GLU A 459 -22.19 3.14 -29.38
C GLU A 459 -21.20 2.00 -29.16
N THR A 460 -20.20 1.83 -30.03
CA THR A 460 -19.22 0.73 -29.93
C THR A 460 -18.05 0.97 -28.98
N LYS A 461 -17.86 2.19 -28.43
CA LYS A 461 -16.73 2.52 -27.53
C LYS A 461 -17.02 2.37 -26.04
N ARG A 462 -18.29 2.54 -25.61
CA ARG A 462 -18.69 2.49 -24.20
C ARG A 462 -18.54 1.13 -23.50
N PRO A 463 -18.79 -0.04 -24.13
CA PRO A 463 -18.75 -1.31 -23.39
C PRO A 463 -17.34 -1.73 -22.95
N LEU A 464 -16.30 -1.37 -23.70
CA LEU A 464 -14.91 -1.73 -23.37
C LEU A 464 -14.38 -0.98 -22.14
N GLN A 465 -14.81 0.28 -21.92
CA GLN A 465 -14.45 1.06 -20.73
C GLN A 465 -15.24 0.64 -19.51
N VAL A 466 -16.50 0.23 -19.68
CA VAL A 466 -17.28 -0.39 -18.59
C VAL A 466 -16.65 -1.73 -18.19
N GLU A 467 -16.14 -2.54 -19.11
CA GLU A 467 -15.37 -3.75 -18.77
C GLU A 467 -14.04 -3.47 -18.05
N ILE A 468 -13.30 -2.40 -18.41
CA ILE A 468 -12.11 -1.96 -17.64
C ILE A 468 -12.50 -1.60 -16.21
N LEU A 469 -13.53 -0.77 -16.07
CA LEU A 469 -13.92 -0.18 -14.79
C LEU A 469 -14.68 -1.16 -13.88
N VAL A 470 -15.33 -2.19 -14.43
CA VAL A 470 -15.99 -3.28 -13.70
C VAL A 470 -15.03 -4.44 -13.42
N GLY A 471 -14.03 -4.66 -14.29
CA GLY A 471 -12.93 -5.59 -14.02
C GLY A 471 -12.06 -5.14 -12.84
N ASP A 472 -11.84 -3.83 -12.70
CA ASP A 472 -11.03 -3.21 -11.62
C ASP A 472 -11.58 -3.46 -10.20
N ASP A 473 -12.86 -3.84 -10.05
CA ASP A 473 -13.43 -4.19 -8.74
C ASP A 473 -13.07 -5.63 -8.29
N GLY A 474 -12.60 -6.49 -9.21
CA GLY A 474 -12.34 -7.91 -8.94
C GLY A 474 -11.04 -8.15 -8.17
N VAL A 475 -9.98 -7.39 -8.44
CA VAL A 475 -8.67 -7.53 -7.78
C VAL A 475 -8.66 -6.96 -6.36
N PRO A 476 -9.18 -5.75 -6.09
CA PRO A 476 -9.34 -5.27 -4.71
C PRO A 476 -10.23 -6.18 -3.88
N ARG A 477 -11.31 -6.75 -4.42
CA ARG A 477 -12.15 -7.72 -3.69
C ARG A 477 -11.44 -9.05 -3.39
N LEU A 478 -10.46 -9.46 -4.19
CA LEU A 478 -9.64 -10.66 -3.91
C LEU A 478 -8.51 -10.36 -2.90
N VAL A 479 -8.13 -9.09 -2.76
CA VAL A 479 -7.11 -8.62 -1.81
C VAL A 479 -7.73 -8.18 -0.47
N SER A 480 -8.98 -7.69 -0.45
CA SER A 480 -9.65 -7.13 0.74
C SER A 480 -11.15 -7.41 0.89
N GLY A 481 -11.77 -8.22 0.02
CA GLY A 481 -13.19 -8.59 0.11
C GLY A 481 -13.44 -9.83 0.98
N PRO A 482 -14.71 -10.16 1.32
CA PRO A 482 -15.08 -11.32 2.14
C PRO A 482 -14.93 -12.64 1.35
N GLY A 483 -13.66 -13.00 1.13
CA GLY A 483 -13.13 -14.05 0.26
C GLY A 483 -11.63 -13.85 -0.10
N GLY A 484 -11.03 -12.70 0.25
CA GLY A 484 -9.62 -12.36 0.05
C GLY A 484 -8.72 -12.86 1.19
N ALA A 485 -8.46 -14.16 1.18
CA ALA A 485 -7.73 -14.87 2.24
C ALA A 485 -6.19 -14.67 2.23
N LEU A 486 -5.63 -13.55 1.73
CA LEU A 486 -4.18 -13.44 1.48
C LEU A 486 -3.42 -12.44 2.34
N LEU A 487 -4.04 -11.36 2.84
CA LEU A 487 -3.38 -10.41 3.76
C LEU A 487 -3.91 -10.53 5.19
N ASP A 488 -5.23 -10.64 5.37
CA ASP A 488 -5.83 -10.78 6.70
C ASP A 488 -5.66 -12.20 7.29
N ASP A 489 -5.55 -13.22 6.45
CA ASP A 489 -5.50 -14.64 6.83
C ASP A 489 -4.09 -15.28 6.71
N VAL A 490 -3.02 -14.48 6.56
CA VAL A 490 -1.64 -15.02 6.44
C VAL A 490 -1.28 -15.95 7.61
N GLY A 491 -1.76 -15.66 8.82
CA GLY A 491 -1.58 -16.51 9.98
C GLY A 491 -2.30 -17.86 9.87
N ILE A 492 -3.49 -17.91 9.25
CA ILE A 492 -4.24 -19.15 9.00
C ILE A 492 -3.54 -19.97 7.92
N LEU A 493 -3.05 -19.32 6.86
CA LEU A 493 -2.26 -19.94 5.81
C LEU A 493 -0.96 -20.58 6.37
N GLN A 494 -0.25 -19.89 7.27
CA GLN A 494 0.93 -20.47 7.91
C GLN A 494 0.64 -21.68 8.81
N GLY A 495 -0.61 -21.85 9.27
CA GLY A 495 -1.04 -22.95 10.13
C GLY A 495 -1.48 -24.24 9.40
N ILE A 496 -1.65 -24.22 8.08
CA ILE A 496 -2.11 -25.38 7.28
C ILE A 496 -0.92 -26.24 6.82
N GLU A 497 -1.08 -27.57 6.83
CA GLU A 497 -0.06 -28.51 6.32
C GLU A 497 0.46 -28.11 4.93
N TRP A 498 1.79 -28.04 4.82
CA TRP A 498 2.57 -27.43 3.74
C TRP A 498 2.19 -27.90 2.31
N GLN A 499 1.70 -29.13 2.15
CA GLN A 499 1.28 -29.67 0.84
C GLN A 499 -0.02 -29.04 0.31
N ARG A 500 -0.96 -28.67 1.19
CA ARG A 500 -2.20 -28.00 0.80
C ARG A 500 -1.99 -26.51 0.57
N LEU A 501 -1.03 -25.92 1.29
CA LEU A 501 -0.66 -24.51 1.16
C LEU A 501 -0.13 -24.18 -0.24
N ASN A 502 0.76 -25.02 -0.78
CA ASN A 502 1.30 -24.82 -2.14
C ASN A 502 0.22 -24.90 -3.23
N LEU A 503 -0.74 -25.81 -3.08
CA LEU A 503 -1.85 -25.94 -4.04
C LEU A 503 -2.78 -24.73 -3.99
N LEU A 504 -3.08 -24.21 -2.79
CA LEU A 504 -3.88 -23.01 -2.60
C LEU A 504 -3.16 -21.75 -3.07
N LEU A 505 -1.86 -21.60 -2.79
CA LEU A 505 -1.04 -20.48 -3.26
C LEU A 505 -0.90 -20.47 -4.77
N VAL A 506 -0.65 -21.62 -5.41
CA VAL A 506 -0.61 -21.72 -6.88
C VAL A 506 -1.97 -21.34 -7.46
N HIS A 507 -3.07 -21.82 -6.88
CA HIS A 507 -4.40 -21.49 -7.36
C HIS A 507 -4.76 -20.01 -7.15
N ALA A 508 -4.34 -19.41 -6.03
CA ALA A 508 -4.54 -17.99 -5.74
C ALA A 508 -3.71 -17.12 -6.68
N VAL A 509 -2.45 -17.49 -6.95
CA VAL A 509 -1.60 -16.80 -7.93
C VAL A 509 -2.17 -16.94 -9.34
N GLU A 510 -2.63 -18.13 -9.74
CA GLU A 510 -3.31 -18.33 -11.02
C GLU A 510 -4.57 -17.47 -11.14
N GLN A 511 -5.34 -17.31 -10.06
CA GLN A 511 -6.50 -16.43 -10.05
C GLN A 511 -6.10 -14.95 -10.12
N VAL A 512 -5.11 -14.51 -9.37
CA VAL A 512 -4.62 -13.11 -9.39
C VAL A 512 -4.07 -12.77 -10.77
N VAL A 513 -3.23 -13.64 -11.35
CA VAL A 513 -2.69 -13.49 -12.70
C VAL A 513 -3.82 -13.52 -13.74
N GLY A 514 -4.79 -14.41 -13.59
CA GLY A 514 -5.95 -14.50 -14.48
C GLY A 514 -6.81 -13.24 -14.49
N HIS A 515 -6.99 -12.59 -13.33
CA HIS A 515 -7.70 -11.30 -13.24
C HIS A 515 -6.83 -10.13 -13.75
N ALA A 516 -5.53 -10.12 -13.45
CA ALA A 516 -4.60 -9.14 -14.00
C ALA A 516 -4.59 -9.19 -15.54
N ASP A 517 -4.61 -10.38 -16.14
CA ASP A 517 -4.73 -10.56 -17.58
C ASP A 517 -6.06 -10.03 -18.13
N GLN A 518 -7.16 -10.16 -17.38
CA GLN A 518 -8.46 -9.60 -17.77
C GLN A 518 -8.46 -8.06 -17.71
N LEU A 519 -7.75 -7.46 -16.75
CA LEU A 519 -7.58 -6.01 -16.65
C LEU A 519 -6.67 -5.43 -17.74
N GLN A 520 -5.59 -6.14 -18.07
CA GLN A 520 -4.61 -5.71 -19.06
C GLN A 520 -5.16 -5.72 -20.49
N LYS A 521 -6.03 -6.67 -20.84
CA LYS A 521 -6.62 -6.80 -22.19
C LYS A 521 -7.24 -5.49 -22.70
N PRO A 522 -8.20 -4.88 -22.00
CA PRO A 522 -8.84 -3.68 -22.50
C PRO A 522 -7.94 -2.43 -22.40
N ALA A 523 -7.03 -2.36 -21.42
CA ALA A 523 -5.99 -1.31 -21.37
C ALA A 523 -5.05 -1.39 -22.58
N TYR A 524 -4.63 -2.60 -22.95
CA TYR A 524 -3.82 -2.87 -24.14
C TYR A 524 -4.55 -2.49 -25.42
N VAL A 525 -5.84 -2.86 -25.57
CA VAL A 525 -6.66 -2.46 -26.72
C VAL A 525 -6.76 -0.93 -26.83
N LEU A 526 -6.96 -0.24 -25.71
CA LEU A 526 -7.00 1.22 -25.69
C LEU A 526 -5.65 1.83 -26.13
N ALA A 527 -4.53 1.29 -25.66
CA ALA A 527 -3.19 1.70 -26.08
C ALA A 527 -2.97 1.47 -27.58
N CYS A 528 -3.38 0.33 -28.12
CA CYS A 528 -3.33 0.06 -29.56
C CYS A 528 -4.15 1.07 -30.38
N ILE A 529 -5.35 1.42 -29.92
CA ILE A 529 -6.20 2.42 -30.58
C ILE A 529 -5.55 3.80 -30.55
N GLN A 530 -4.94 4.19 -29.43
CA GLN A 530 -4.23 5.47 -29.30
C GLN A 530 -2.99 5.54 -30.21
N GLN A 531 -2.21 4.47 -30.30
CA GLN A 531 -1.06 4.38 -31.21
C GLN A 531 -1.49 4.42 -32.68
N TRP A 532 -2.56 3.70 -33.04
CA TRP A 532 -3.14 3.74 -34.37
C TRP A 532 -3.59 5.15 -34.75
N LEU A 533 -4.30 5.83 -33.86
CA LEU A 533 -4.74 7.20 -34.07
C LEU A 533 -3.55 8.15 -34.26
N SER A 534 -2.48 8.00 -33.46
CA SER A 534 -1.25 8.80 -33.59
C SER A 534 -0.57 8.59 -34.95
N LEU A 535 -0.52 7.34 -35.44
CA LEU A 535 0.01 6.99 -36.75
C LEU A 535 -0.80 7.64 -37.88
N VAL A 536 -2.13 7.51 -37.86
CA VAL A 536 -3.02 8.10 -38.87
C VAL A 536 -2.84 9.61 -38.92
N LEU A 537 -2.78 10.27 -37.75
CA LEU A 537 -2.55 11.71 -37.67
C LEU A 537 -1.18 12.10 -38.24
N GLY A 538 -0.14 11.31 -37.95
CA GLY A 538 1.20 11.52 -38.50
C GLY A 538 1.24 11.42 -40.03
N LEU A 539 0.54 10.45 -40.62
CA LEU A 539 0.43 10.30 -42.07
C LEU A 539 -0.30 11.48 -42.72
N VAL A 540 -1.38 11.97 -42.10
CA VAL A 540 -2.10 13.17 -42.57
C VAL A 540 -1.18 14.39 -42.55
N THR A 541 -0.45 14.62 -41.46
CA THR A 541 0.52 15.71 -41.35
C THR A 541 1.62 15.61 -42.41
N ALA A 542 2.16 14.41 -42.63
CA ALA A 542 3.17 14.19 -43.68
C ALA A 542 2.60 14.51 -45.08
N GLY A 543 1.37 14.10 -45.36
CA GLY A 543 0.69 14.44 -46.62
C GLY A 543 0.51 15.95 -46.82
N VAL A 544 0.09 16.68 -45.78
CA VAL A 544 -0.02 18.14 -45.82
C VAL A 544 1.34 18.80 -46.02
N ALA A 545 2.39 18.33 -45.34
CA ALA A 545 3.74 18.86 -45.50
C ALA A 545 4.28 18.66 -46.93
N VAL A 546 4.09 17.47 -47.51
CA VAL A 546 4.44 17.19 -48.92
C VAL A 546 3.67 18.11 -49.86
N LEU A 547 2.37 18.31 -49.63
CA LEU A 547 1.56 19.23 -50.45
C LEU A 547 2.10 20.67 -50.40
N VAL A 548 2.46 21.16 -49.21
CA VAL A 548 3.05 22.50 -49.04
C VAL A 548 4.38 22.62 -49.80
N ILE A 549 5.24 21.60 -49.73
CA ILE A 549 6.53 21.57 -50.46
C ILE A 549 6.31 21.53 -51.98
N VAL A 550 5.38 20.71 -52.45
CA VAL A 550 5.06 20.62 -53.89
C VAL A 550 4.51 21.95 -54.41
N LEU A 551 3.59 22.59 -53.69
CA LEU A 551 3.06 23.90 -54.08
C LEU A 551 4.13 24.99 -54.07
N GLY A 552 5.00 24.98 -53.05
CA GLY A 552 6.12 25.92 -52.93
C GLY A 552 7.17 25.75 -54.04
N THR A 553 7.41 24.53 -54.51
CA THR A 553 8.37 24.24 -55.60
C THR A 553 7.79 24.47 -57.00
N GLN A 554 6.48 24.30 -57.19
CA GLN A 554 5.79 24.53 -58.47
C GLN A 554 5.44 26.00 -58.74
N LEU A 555 5.41 26.86 -57.70
CA LEU A 555 5.10 28.29 -57.81
C LEU A 555 6.24 29.21 -57.31
N PRO A 556 7.49 29.04 -57.79
CA PRO A 556 8.65 29.73 -57.24
C PRO A 556 8.64 31.24 -57.44
N SER A 557 7.86 31.77 -58.39
CA SER A 557 7.74 33.20 -58.66
C SER A 557 6.67 33.93 -57.83
N GLN A 558 5.86 33.20 -57.05
CA GLN A 558 4.76 33.77 -56.26
C GLN A 558 4.91 33.57 -54.74
N VAL A 559 5.77 32.64 -54.31
CA VAL A 559 5.90 32.26 -52.90
C VAL A 559 7.33 32.51 -52.42
N SER A 560 7.48 33.30 -51.35
CA SER A 560 8.78 33.52 -50.72
C SER A 560 9.27 32.24 -50.02
N PRO A 561 10.56 31.87 -50.14
CA PRO A 561 11.14 30.75 -49.40
C PRO A 561 10.91 30.82 -47.88
N GLY A 562 10.89 32.04 -47.33
CA GLY A 562 10.60 32.25 -45.90
C GLY A 562 9.18 31.85 -45.51
N THR A 563 8.20 32.09 -46.38
CA THR A 563 6.80 31.71 -46.13
C THR A 563 6.61 30.20 -46.12
N ILE A 564 7.31 29.47 -47.01
CA ILE A 564 7.30 27.99 -47.02
C ILE A 564 7.85 27.44 -45.70
N GLY A 565 8.95 28.01 -45.20
CA GLY A 565 9.53 27.64 -43.90
C GLY A 565 8.56 27.87 -42.73
N VAL A 566 7.89 29.03 -42.69
CA VAL A 566 6.87 29.33 -41.66
C VAL A 566 5.67 28.38 -41.77
N SER A 567 5.17 28.11 -42.98
CA SER A 567 4.06 27.18 -43.20
C SER A 567 4.39 25.75 -42.76
N LEU A 568 5.61 25.26 -43.01
CA LEU A 568 6.06 23.95 -42.53
C LEU A 568 6.12 23.89 -41.00
N ASN A 569 6.64 24.94 -40.35
CA ASN A 569 6.67 25.01 -38.90
C ASN A 569 5.25 25.03 -38.30
N MET A 570 4.31 25.75 -38.93
CA MET A 570 2.90 25.77 -38.53
C MET A 570 2.22 24.41 -38.70
N VAL A 571 2.52 23.65 -39.77
CA VAL A 571 1.99 22.29 -39.97
C VAL A 571 2.47 21.34 -38.88
N LEU A 572 3.74 21.42 -38.48
CA LEU A 572 4.29 20.64 -37.38
C LEU A 572 3.63 20.99 -36.04
N GLY A 573 3.49 22.29 -35.74
CA GLY A 573 2.81 22.77 -34.54
C GLY A 573 1.34 22.35 -34.48
N PHE A 574 0.59 22.50 -35.58
CA PHE A 574 -0.79 22.06 -35.67
C PHE A 574 -0.95 20.56 -35.41
N SER A 575 -0.05 19.73 -35.96
CA SER A 575 -0.06 18.29 -35.70
C SER A 575 0.17 17.95 -34.24
N GLN A 576 1.05 18.65 -33.54
CA GLN A 576 1.30 18.43 -32.12
C GLN A 576 0.10 18.86 -31.27
N SER A 577 -0.48 20.03 -31.55
CA SER A 577 -1.70 20.49 -30.87
C SER A 577 -2.87 19.51 -31.06
N LEU A 578 -3.04 18.96 -32.26
CA LEU A 578 -4.12 18.01 -32.54
C LEU A 578 -3.92 16.67 -31.79
N LYS A 579 -2.68 16.17 -31.67
CA LYS A 579 -2.38 14.99 -30.83
C LYS A 579 -2.71 15.24 -29.36
N LEU A 580 -2.36 16.43 -28.85
CA LEU A 580 -2.61 16.83 -27.47
C LEU A 580 -4.12 16.87 -27.16
N VAL A 581 -4.90 17.46 -28.06
CA VAL A 581 -6.37 17.50 -27.96
C VAL A 581 -6.97 16.09 -27.93
N MET A 582 -6.55 15.20 -28.83
CA MET A 582 -7.07 13.83 -28.85
C MET A 582 -6.72 13.05 -27.58
N ARG A 583 -5.51 13.21 -27.06
CA ARG A 583 -5.08 12.59 -25.80
C ARG A 583 -5.96 13.07 -24.64
N TYR A 584 -6.11 14.38 -24.47
CA TYR A 584 -6.95 14.93 -23.41
C TYR A 584 -8.43 14.60 -23.57
N TRP A 585 -8.94 14.51 -24.81
CA TRP A 585 -10.30 14.04 -25.06
C TRP A 585 -10.53 12.61 -24.55
N THR A 586 -9.62 11.68 -24.86
CA THR A 586 -9.73 10.30 -24.36
C THR A 586 -9.62 10.21 -22.84
N GLN A 587 -8.77 11.04 -22.22
CA GLN A 587 -8.63 11.09 -20.77
C GLN A 587 -9.89 11.67 -20.11
N LEU A 588 -10.47 12.72 -20.68
CA LEU A 588 -11.71 13.32 -20.22
C LEU A 588 -12.87 12.31 -20.21
N GLU A 589 -12.98 11.50 -21.27
CA GLU A 589 -14.01 10.45 -21.38
C GLU A 589 -13.89 9.43 -20.22
N THR A 590 -12.66 8.99 -19.89
CA THR A 590 -12.40 8.11 -18.73
C THR A 590 -12.75 8.78 -17.41
N CYS A 591 -12.34 10.04 -17.20
CA CYS A 591 -12.66 10.80 -15.99
C CYS A 591 -14.17 10.97 -15.78
N ILE A 592 -14.93 11.17 -16.86
CA ILE A 592 -16.40 11.26 -16.82
C ILE A 592 -17.05 9.98 -16.30
N GLY A 593 -16.45 8.81 -16.56
CA GLY A 593 -16.91 7.53 -16.00
C GLY A 593 -16.80 7.48 -14.48
N SER A 594 -15.70 7.97 -13.91
CA SER A 594 -15.54 8.09 -12.45
C SER A 594 -16.52 9.08 -11.84
N VAL A 595 -16.73 10.24 -12.48
CA VAL A 595 -17.73 11.23 -12.03
C VAL A 595 -19.14 10.63 -12.08
N ALA A 596 -19.48 9.86 -13.11
CA ALA A 596 -20.76 9.18 -13.21
C ALA A 596 -20.96 8.19 -12.06
N ARG A 597 -19.94 7.39 -11.70
CA ARG A 597 -20.01 6.45 -10.56
C ARG A 597 -20.18 7.17 -9.22
N ILE A 598 -19.43 8.24 -8.97
CA ILE A 598 -19.59 9.05 -7.76
C ILE A 598 -21.00 9.63 -7.71
N ARG A 599 -21.51 10.15 -8.83
CA ARG A 599 -22.86 10.69 -8.91
C ARG A 599 -23.92 9.61 -8.67
N THR A 600 -23.76 8.42 -9.23
CA THR A 600 -24.63 7.27 -8.96
C THR A 600 -24.60 6.91 -7.48
N PHE A 601 -23.41 6.80 -6.88
CA PHE A 601 -23.26 6.54 -5.45
C PHE A 601 -23.98 7.60 -4.60
N VAL A 602 -23.78 8.89 -4.90
CA VAL A 602 -24.44 9.99 -4.17
C VAL A 602 -25.97 9.97 -4.32
N HIS A 603 -26.50 9.53 -5.46
CA HIS A 603 -27.95 9.48 -5.71
C HIS A 603 -28.64 8.20 -5.22
N GLU A 604 -27.96 7.06 -5.29
CA GLU A 604 -28.54 5.75 -4.99
C GLU A 604 -28.22 5.24 -3.58
N CYS A 605 -27.16 5.75 -2.93
CA CYS A 605 -26.81 5.35 -1.57
C CYS A 605 -27.91 5.81 -0.60
N PRO A 606 -28.64 4.89 0.05
CA PRO A 606 -29.68 5.25 1.00
C PRO A 606 -29.04 5.94 2.21
N SER A 607 -29.59 7.08 2.63
CA SER A 607 -29.14 7.80 3.82
C SER A 607 -29.56 7.05 5.08
N GLU A 608 -28.59 6.72 5.94
CA GLU A 608 -28.83 6.21 7.30
C GLU A 608 -29.44 7.29 8.21
N LEU A 609 -29.19 8.56 7.91
CA LEU A 609 -29.85 9.70 8.52
C LEU A 609 -31.27 9.81 7.96
N ARG A 610 -32.20 9.02 8.52
CA ARG A 610 -33.63 9.28 8.33
C ARG A 610 -33.93 10.65 8.95
N GLU A 611 -34.38 11.60 8.14
CA GLU A 611 -35.05 12.81 8.63
C GLU A 611 -36.38 12.40 9.27
N VAL A 612 -36.30 11.85 10.48
CA VAL A 612 -37.48 11.62 11.28
C VAL A 612 -37.90 13.00 11.80
N ARG A 613 -39.06 13.49 11.38
CA ARG A 613 -39.73 14.63 12.02
C ARG A 613 -40.21 14.21 13.42
N GLY A 614 -39.27 13.84 14.29
CA GLY A 614 -39.49 13.41 15.65
C GLY A 614 -39.53 14.60 16.60
N LEU A 615 -40.28 14.45 17.69
CA LEU A 615 -40.20 15.39 18.81
C LEU A 615 -38.78 15.40 19.37
N ALA A 616 -38.25 16.59 19.68
CA ALA A 616 -36.97 16.74 20.36
C ALA A 616 -36.92 15.83 21.59
N LEU A 617 -35.91 14.96 21.66
CA LEU A 617 -35.66 14.13 22.83
C LEU A 617 -35.30 15.03 24.01
N ALA A 618 -35.74 14.63 25.21
CA ALA A 618 -35.26 15.28 26.41
C ALA A 618 -33.74 15.03 26.54
N PRO A 619 -32.95 16.01 27.00
CA PRO A 619 -31.51 15.83 27.21
C PRO A 619 -31.17 14.65 28.12
N GLU A 620 -32.08 14.26 29.00
CA GLU A 620 -31.91 13.17 29.97
C GLU A 620 -32.37 11.79 29.44
N TRP A 621 -32.96 11.71 28.24
CA TRP A 621 -33.46 10.44 27.72
C TRP A 621 -32.31 9.54 27.21
N PRO A 622 -32.33 8.23 27.48
CA PRO A 622 -33.25 7.52 28.38
C PRO A 622 -32.86 7.70 29.86
N SER A 623 -33.85 8.01 30.70
CA SER A 623 -33.63 8.33 32.11
C SER A 623 -33.68 7.11 33.03
N LYS A 624 -34.45 6.07 32.65
CA LYS A 624 -34.55 4.83 33.41
C LYS A 624 -33.90 3.65 32.69
N GLY A 625 -33.97 3.62 31.36
CA GLY A 625 -33.43 2.52 30.56
C GLY A 625 -34.37 1.30 30.51
N GLU A 626 -35.68 1.50 30.57
CA GLU A 626 -36.66 0.43 30.34
C GLU A 626 -36.70 0.07 28.86
N ILE A 627 -36.59 -1.22 28.51
CA ILE A 627 -36.65 -1.71 27.13
C ILE A 627 -37.89 -2.58 26.95
N ALA A 628 -38.78 -2.21 26.02
CA ALA A 628 -39.98 -2.97 25.70
C ALA A 628 -40.03 -3.31 24.20
N ILE A 629 -39.91 -4.61 23.90
CA ILE A 629 -39.95 -5.18 22.56
C ILE A 629 -41.32 -5.84 22.34
N ARG A 630 -42.08 -5.34 21.36
CA ARG A 630 -43.46 -5.76 21.09
C ARG A 630 -43.57 -6.46 19.75
N ASN A 631 -43.50 -7.79 19.78
CA ASN A 631 -43.72 -8.70 18.64
C ASN A 631 -42.91 -8.31 17.40
N ILE A 632 -41.60 -8.10 17.59
CA ILE A 632 -40.75 -7.66 16.49
C ILE A 632 -40.39 -8.82 15.56
N SER A 633 -40.40 -8.54 14.25
CA SER A 633 -39.82 -9.43 13.25
C SER A 633 -38.82 -8.66 12.39
N VAL A 634 -37.66 -9.26 12.12
CA VAL A 634 -36.53 -8.61 11.44
C VAL A 634 -36.07 -9.44 10.25
N ALA A 635 -35.77 -8.78 9.13
CA ALA A 635 -35.22 -9.38 7.92
C ALA A 635 -34.09 -8.52 7.36
N TYR A 636 -33.02 -9.14 6.89
CA TYR A 636 -31.94 -8.43 6.20
C TYR A 636 -32.34 -8.10 4.75
N HIS A 637 -32.00 -6.90 4.29
CA HIS A 637 -32.29 -6.44 2.94
C HIS A 637 -31.61 -7.35 1.90
N GLY A 638 -32.34 -7.79 0.86
CA GLY A 638 -31.83 -8.68 -0.18
C GLY A 638 -32.09 -10.19 0.03
N ILE A 639 -32.39 -10.62 1.26
CA ILE A 639 -32.73 -12.02 1.57
C ILE A 639 -34.23 -12.09 1.89
N ARG A 640 -35.08 -12.19 0.87
CA ARG A 640 -36.56 -12.14 1.02
C ARG A 640 -37.19 -13.39 1.63
N THR A 641 -36.42 -14.45 1.92
CA THR A 641 -36.98 -15.78 2.20
C THR A 641 -36.85 -16.26 3.66
N SER A 642 -36.13 -15.56 4.54
CA SER A 642 -36.00 -15.97 5.96
C SER A 642 -35.95 -14.79 6.92
N LEU A 643 -36.89 -14.75 7.87
CA LEU A 643 -36.86 -13.83 9.00
C LEU A 643 -35.75 -14.23 9.98
N ALA A 644 -34.86 -13.30 10.31
CA ALA A 644 -33.78 -13.50 11.28
C ALA A 644 -34.32 -13.47 12.72
N LEU A 645 -35.36 -12.67 12.97
CA LEU A 645 -36.14 -12.66 14.21
C LEU A 645 -37.63 -12.75 13.88
N GLN A 646 -38.39 -13.49 14.69
CA GLN A 646 -39.80 -13.81 14.47
C GLN A 646 -40.58 -13.60 15.77
N ASP A 647 -41.50 -12.63 15.74
CA ASP A 647 -42.47 -12.33 16.80
C ASP A 647 -41.86 -12.23 18.21
N ILE A 648 -40.67 -11.62 18.32
CA ILE A 648 -39.98 -11.48 19.60
C ILE A 648 -40.75 -10.52 20.50
N ARG A 649 -41.09 -10.97 21.71
CA ARG A 649 -41.72 -10.17 22.76
C ARG A 649 -40.89 -10.26 24.03
N LEU A 650 -40.34 -9.14 24.46
CA LEU A 650 -39.46 -9.06 25.63
C LEU A 650 -39.65 -7.72 26.34
N SER A 651 -39.61 -7.71 27.66
CA SER A 651 -39.65 -6.49 28.48
C SER A 651 -38.57 -6.57 29.53
N ILE A 652 -37.66 -5.61 29.53
CA ILE A 652 -36.52 -5.49 30.44
C ILE A 652 -36.73 -4.26 31.32
N ARG A 653 -36.72 -4.46 32.63
CA ARG A 653 -36.96 -3.43 33.63
C ARG A 653 -35.72 -2.54 33.77
N PRO A 654 -35.89 -1.27 34.18
CA PRO A 654 -34.77 -0.39 34.55
C PRO A 654 -33.82 -1.06 35.55
N GLY A 655 -32.52 -1.07 35.23
CA GLY A 655 -31.47 -1.63 36.10
C GLY A 655 -31.41 -3.16 36.13
N GLU A 656 -32.22 -3.85 35.32
CA GLU A 656 -32.19 -5.32 35.21
C GLU A 656 -31.03 -5.78 34.33
N LYS A 657 -30.28 -6.80 34.77
CA LYS A 657 -29.23 -7.44 33.99
C LYS A 657 -29.77 -8.70 33.33
N VAL A 658 -29.88 -8.68 32.00
CA VAL A 658 -30.44 -9.77 31.20
C VAL A 658 -29.37 -10.41 30.32
N ALA A 659 -29.24 -11.72 30.42
CA ALA A 659 -28.42 -12.52 29.50
C ALA A 659 -29.24 -13.06 28.33
N ILE A 660 -28.73 -12.94 27.11
CA ILE A 660 -29.29 -13.55 25.90
C ILE A 660 -28.41 -14.74 25.50
N CYS A 661 -29.01 -15.92 25.52
CA CYS A 661 -28.36 -17.20 25.21
C CYS A 661 -28.96 -17.84 23.96
N GLY A 662 -28.23 -18.78 23.35
CA GLY A 662 -28.72 -19.57 22.23
C GLY A 662 -27.60 -20.01 21.29
N GLY A 663 -27.86 -21.02 20.47
CA GLY A 663 -26.89 -21.50 19.49
C GLY A 663 -26.44 -20.43 18.48
N SER A 664 -25.32 -20.64 17.81
CA SER A 664 -24.86 -19.76 16.73
C SER A 664 -25.93 -19.61 15.65
N GLY A 665 -26.16 -18.39 15.18
CA GLY A 665 -27.21 -18.09 14.21
C GLY A 665 -28.65 -18.04 14.76
N SER A 666 -28.85 -18.04 16.09
CA SER A 666 -30.20 -17.95 16.68
C SER A 666 -30.83 -16.55 16.66
N GLY A 667 -30.09 -15.51 16.22
CA GLY A 667 -30.57 -14.13 16.12
C GLY A 667 -30.15 -13.19 17.27
N LYS A 668 -29.22 -13.61 18.14
CA LYS A 668 -28.76 -12.81 19.31
C LYS A 668 -28.17 -11.45 18.91
N THR A 669 -27.16 -11.44 18.05
CA THR A 669 -26.56 -10.20 17.52
C THR A 669 -27.58 -9.39 16.73
N THR A 670 -28.45 -10.04 15.94
CA THR A 670 -29.55 -9.34 15.23
C THR A 670 -30.49 -8.61 16.18
N LEU A 671 -30.75 -9.14 17.38
CA LEU A 671 -31.56 -8.47 18.40
C LEU A 671 -30.86 -7.21 18.93
N LEU A 672 -29.54 -7.26 19.18
CA LEU A 672 -28.77 -6.08 19.58
C LEU A 672 -28.74 -5.02 18.47
N LEU A 673 -28.51 -5.42 17.21
CA LEU A 673 -28.55 -4.52 16.07
C LEU A 673 -29.92 -3.84 15.92
N ALA A 674 -31.00 -4.55 16.21
CA ALA A 674 -32.35 -3.98 16.18
C ALA A 674 -32.57 -2.93 17.30
N LEU A 675 -32.01 -3.15 18.50
CA LEU A 675 -32.02 -2.16 19.59
C LEU A 675 -31.28 -0.87 19.22
N LEU A 676 -30.25 -0.96 18.38
CA LEU A 676 -29.47 0.17 17.88
C LEU A 676 -30.04 0.81 16.59
N GLN A 677 -31.16 0.31 16.07
CA GLN A 677 -31.72 0.68 14.76
C GLN A 677 -30.77 0.50 13.55
N LEU A 678 -29.79 -0.41 13.66
CA LEU A 678 -28.88 -0.76 12.56
C LEU A 678 -29.47 -1.78 11.58
N VAL A 679 -30.62 -2.37 11.93
CA VAL A 679 -31.42 -3.23 11.05
C VAL A 679 -32.89 -2.79 11.10
N ASP A 680 -33.55 -2.82 9.95
CA ASP A 680 -34.96 -2.45 9.86
C ASP A 680 -35.87 -3.51 10.49
N VAL A 681 -36.75 -3.07 11.38
CA VAL A 681 -37.81 -3.90 11.95
C VAL A 681 -38.98 -3.96 10.96
N HIS A 682 -39.31 -5.16 10.46
CA HIS A 682 -40.36 -5.38 9.46
C HIS A 682 -41.78 -5.26 10.07
N SER A 683 -41.96 -5.73 11.29
CA SER A 683 -43.23 -5.64 12.02
C SER A 683 -42.97 -5.54 13.53
N GLY A 684 -43.92 -4.98 14.27
CA GLY A 684 -43.78 -4.73 15.71
C GLY A 684 -43.11 -3.40 16.01
N CYS A 685 -42.76 -3.16 17.27
CA CYS A 685 -41.98 -1.98 17.66
C CYS A 685 -41.07 -2.24 18.86
N ILE A 686 -40.02 -1.43 18.96
CA ILE A 686 -39.09 -1.39 20.10
C ILE A 686 -39.29 -0.04 20.77
N GLN A 687 -39.47 -0.05 22.09
CA GLN A 687 -39.63 1.16 22.89
C GLN A 687 -38.55 1.23 23.96
N ILE A 688 -37.96 2.41 24.15
CA ILE A 688 -37.08 2.71 25.29
C ILE A 688 -37.70 3.84 26.13
N ASP A 689 -37.90 3.60 27.43
CA ASP A 689 -38.65 4.48 28.34
C ASP A 689 -40.02 4.92 27.77
N GLY A 690 -40.71 3.99 27.10
CA GLY A 690 -42.01 4.21 26.45
C GLY A 690 -41.97 4.98 25.14
N ARG A 691 -40.78 5.39 24.65
CA ARG A 691 -40.61 6.04 23.33
C ARG A 691 -40.29 5.00 22.26
N ASP A 692 -41.08 4.99 21.19
CA ASP A 692 -40.85 4.12 20.04
C ASP A 692 -39.60 4.57 19.27
N LEU A 693 -38.66 3.65 19.05
CA LEU A 693 -37.40 3.92 18.38
C LEU A 693 -37.59 4.32 16.92
N SER A 694 -38.63 3.82 16.25
CA SER A 694 -38.92 4.18 14.84
C SER A 694 -39.17 5.69 14.63
N GLY A 695 -39.52 6.41 15.70
CA GLY A 695 -39.73 7.86 15.72
C GLY A 695 -38.49 8.67 16.10
N ILE A 696 -37.33 8.05 16.28
CA ILE A 696 -36.10 8.69 16.78
C ILE A 696 -34.96 8.49 15.75
N PRO A 697 -34.18 9.53 15.42
CA PRO A 697 -33.00 9.38 14.57
C PRO A 697 -32.00 8.34 15.11
N VAL A 698 -31.41 7.54 14.21
CA VAL A 698 -30.47 6.46 14.57
C VAL A 698 -29.27 7.01 15.35
N ALA A 699 -28.73 8.16 14.95
CA ALA A 699 -27.61 8.82 15.63
C ALA A 699 -27.95 9.20 17.09
N ASP A 700 -29.19 9.63 17.35
CA ASP A 700 -29.64 9.97 18.69
C ASP A 700 -29.81 8.71 19.57
N VAL A 701 -30.21 7.57 19.00
CA VAL A 701 -30.26 6.31 19.76
C VAL A 701 -28.85 5.78 20.03
N ALA A 702 -28.00 5.73 19.01
CA ALA A 702 -26.65 5.19 19.11
C ALA A 702 -25.77 6.00 20.07
N SER A 703 -25.95 7.33 20.11
CA SER A 703 -25.23 8.18 21.08
C SER A 703 -25.68 7.98 22.53
N ARG A 704 -26.85 7.37 22.77
CA ARG A 704 -27.46 7.23 24.11
C ARG A 704 -27.32 5.84 24.71
N ILE A 705 -26.80 4.87 23.96
CA ILE A 705 -26.63 3.48 24.38
C ILE A 705 -25.14 3.14 24.31
N SER A 706 -24.58 2.57 25.37
CA SER A 706 -23.20 2.09 25.36
C SER A 706 -23.14 0.67 24.81
N VAL A 707 -22.16 0.40 23.94
CA VAL A 707 -21.99 -0.90 23.28
C VAL A 707 -20.55 -1.37 23.44
N VAL A 708 -20.38 -2.62 23.87
CA VAL A 708 -19.11 -3.34 23.82
C VAL A 708 -19.25 -4.47 22.79
N PRO A 709 -18.66 -4.32 21.59
CA PRO A 709 -18.77 -5.30 20.52
C PRO A 709 -17.97 -6.57 20.79
N GLN A 710 -18.24 -7.63 20.02
CA GLN A 710 -17.49 -8.89 20.04
C GLN A 710 -16.03 -8.69 19.62
N GLU A 711 -15.79 -7.90 18.57
CA GLU A 711 -14.46 -7.51 18.11
C GLU A 711 -14.14 -6.10 18.60
N PRO A 712 -13.11 -5.91 19.45
CA PRO A 712 -12.81 -4.61 20.02
C PRO A 712 -12.31 -3.65 18.94
N PHE A 713 -12.98 -2.51 18.78
CA PHE A 713 -12.58 -1.47 17.86
C PHE A 713 -11.92 -0.30 18.60
N LEU A 714 -10.62 -0.14 18.37
CA LEU A 714 -9.80 0.94 18.91
C LEU A 714 -9.59 2.01 17.83
N MET A 715 -9.76 3.27 18.20
CA MET A 715 -9.54 4.38 17.28
C MET A 715 -8.03 4.55 17.03
N PRO A 716 -7.58 4.72 15.78
CA PRO A 716 -6.18 5.01 15.51
C PRO A 716 -5.82 6.40 16.07
N GLY A 717 -4.81 6.49 16.93
CA GLY A 717 -4.37 7.76 17.53
C GLY A 717 -3.94 7.63 18.99
N SER A 718 -4.22 8.67 19.78
CA SER A 718 -3.90 8.70 21.21
C SER A 718 -4.84 7.84 22.05
N LEU A 719 -4.39 7.46 23.25
CA LEU A 719 -5.24 6.77 24.22
C LEU A 719 -6.47 7.62 24.59
N ARG A 720 -6.28 8.94 24.76
CA ARG A 720 -7.35 9.92 24.96
C ARG A 720 -8.43 9.79 23.89
N PHE A 721 -8.04 9.80 22.61
CA PHE A 721 -9.00 9.68 21.51
C PHE A 721 -9.69 8.31 21.44
N THR A 722 -9.00 7.25 21.86
CA THR A 722 -9.59 5.91 21.96
C THR A 722 -10.65 5.82 23.05
N LEU A 723 -10.40 6.45 24.20
CA LEU A 723 -11.29 6.48 25.36
C LEU A 723 -12.48 7.42 25.18
N ASP A 724 -12.23 8.62 24.65
CA ASP A 724 -13.24 9.65 24.47
C ASP A 724 -13.02 10.46 23.19
N PRO A 725 -13.64 10.05 22.07
CA PRO A 725 -13.60 10.81 20.83
C PRO A 725 -14.33 12.16 20.89
N THR A 726 -15.24 12.38 21.86
CA THR A 726 -16.02 13.63 21.96
C THR A 726 -15.28 14.71 22.75
N GLY A 727 -14.30 14.32 23.58
CA GLY A 727 -13.52 15.23 24.42
C GLY A 727 -14.34 15.87 25.54
N GLU A 728 -15.41 15.20 25.98
CA GLU A 728 -16.32 15.67 27.03
C GLU A 728 -15.88 15.25 28.44
N THR A 729 -14.96 14.29 28.53
CA THR A 729 -14.47 13.69 29.78
C THR A 729 -13.18 14.37 30.26
N THR A 730 -13.01 14.51 31.58
CA THR A 730 -11.78 15.06 32.16
C THR A 730 -10.69 14.00 32.29
N ASP A 731 -9.42 14.43 32.31
CA ASP A 731 -8.25 13.55 32.43
C ASP A 731 -8.30 12.74 33.73
N GLU A 732 -8.82 13.31 34.83
CA GLU A 732 -8.98 12.60 36.11
C GLU A 732 -10.02 11.48 36.02
N ASP A 733 -11.11 11.69 35.29
CA ASP A 733 -12.13 10.66 35.07
C ASP A 733 -11.59 9.54 34.17
N MET A 734 -10.80 9.86 33.14
CA MET A 734 -10.11 8.88 32.30
C MET A 734 -9.10 8.05 33.11
N GLU A 735 -8.28 8.71 33.93
CA GLU A 735 -7.32 8.07 34.82
C GLU A 735 -8.03 7.13 35.81
N ALA A 736 -9.09 7.60 36.46
CA ALA A 736 -9.86 6.79 37.41
C ALA A 736 -10.46 5.55 36.74
N ALA A 737 -10.97 5.68 35.51
CA ALA A 737 -11.50 4.58 34.72
C ALA A 737 -10.41 3.56 34.34
N LEU A 738 -9.26 4.03 33.85
CA LEU A 738 -8.12 3.18 33.51
C LEU A 738 -7.52 2.46 34.73
N ARG A 739 -7.50 3.11 35.89
CA ARG A 739 -7.07 2.50 37.17
C ARG A 739 -8.05 1.42 37.62
N ALA A 740 -9.36 1.67 37.51
CA ALA A 740 -10.37 0.65 37.79
C ALA A 740 -10.20 -0.57 36.87
N ALA A 741 -9.86 -0.33 35.60
CA ALA A 741 -9.60 -1.35 34.59
C ALA A 741 -8.21 -2.02 34.70
N ARG A 742 -7.34 -1.59 35.63
CA ARG A 742 -5.95 -2.05 35.78
C ARG A 742 -5.09 -1.88 34.51
N LEU A 743 -5.41 -0.87 33.69
CA LEU A 743 -4.68 -0.54 32.46
C LEU A 743 -3.78 0.68 32.60
N TRP A 744 -3.98 1.52 33.63
CA TRP A 744 -3.25 2.77 33.83
C TRP A 744 -1.72 2.59 33.81
N ASP A 745 -1.17 1.75 34.69
CA ASP A 745 0.28 1.58 34.84
C ASP A 745 0.96 1.03 33.58
N ARG A 746 0.19 0.33 32.73
CA ARG A 746 0.70 -0.26 31.49
C ARG A 746 0.62 0.69 30.31
N LEU A 747 -0.50 1.40 30.16
CA LEU A 747 -0.75 2.26 28.99
C LEU A 747 -0.24 3.68 29.19
N CYS A 748 -0.17 4.15 30.44
CA CYS A 748 0.29 5.48 30.81
C CYS A 748 1.36 5.40 31.90
N PRO A 749 2.52 4.75 31.68
CA PRO A 749 3.57 4.65 32.69
C PRO A 749 4.10 6.04 33.11
N ASP A 750 4.13 6.99 32.18
CA ASP A 750 4.55 8.38 32.40
C ASP A 750 3.36 9.32 32.73
N GLY A 751 2.14 8.79 32.84
CA GLY A 751 0.91 9.56 33.05
C GLY A 751 0.38 10.28 31.81
N ASP A 752 0.95 10.02 30.62
CA ASP A 752 0.56 10.68 29.38
C ASP A 752 -0.60 9.94 28.69
N LEU A 753 -1.77 10.59 28.61
CA LEU A 753 -2.95 10.13 27.89
C LEU A 753 -2.89 10.40 26.38
N ASP A 754 -1.97 11.27 25.95
CA ASP A 754 -1.81 11.67 24.55
C ASP A 754 -0.79 10.79 23.79
N ALA A 755 -0.14 9.86 24.50
CA ALA A 755 0.70 8.83 23.92
C ALA A 755 -0.09 7.99 22.88
N CYS A 756 0.56 7.73 21.74
CA CYS A 756 0.00 6.93 20.67
C CYS A 756 -0.01 5.45 21.08
N VAL A 757 -1.20 4.84 21.12
CA VAL A 757 -1.34 3.41 21.41
C VAL A 757 -1.47 2.68 20.08
N ALA A 758 -0.40 1.98 19.68
CA ALA A 758 -0.48 1.09 18.52
C ALA A 758 -1.47 -0.05 18.82
N VAL A 759 -2.52 -0.21 18.01
CA VAL A 759 -3.53 -1.28 18.16
C VAL A 759 -2.88 -2.67 18.21
N SER A 760 -1.76 -2.86 17.51
CA SER A 760 -0.97 -4.09 17.51
C SER A 760 -0.21 -4.39 18.81
N SER A 761 -0.12 -3.44 19.74
CA SER A 761 0.60 -3.60 21.02
C SER A 761 -0.26 -4.13 22.17
N LEU A 762 -1.59 -4.18 21.96
CA LEU A 762 -2.55 -4.67 22.95
C LEU A 762 -2.96 -6.11 22.64
N SER A 763 -3.10 -6.91 23.69
CA SER A 763 -3.76 -8.21 23.56
C SER A 763 -5.25 -8.03 23.27
N MET A 764 -5.89 -9.06 22.72
CA MET A 764 -7.35 -9.06 22.54
C MET A 764 -8.07 -8.82 23.88
N CYS A 765 -7.58 -9.40 24.97
CA CYS A 765 -8.14 -9.23 26.31
C CYS A 765 -8.06 -7.78 26.79
N GLU A 766 -6.90 -7.13 26.63
CA GLU A 766 -6.77 -5.71 27.00
C GLU A 766 -7.62 -4.80 26.14
N SER A 767 -7.70 -5.07 24.84
CA SER A 767 -8.52 -4.31 23.91
C SER A 767 -10.00 -4.37 24.31
N GLN A 768 -10.44 -5.54 24.80
CA GLN A 768 -11.80 -5.74 25.32
C GLN A 768 -12.06 -4.97 26.61
N ILE A 769 -11.12 -5.01 27.57
CA ILE A 769 -11.20 -4.22 28.81
C ILE A 769 -11.20 -2.72 28.48
N LEU A 770 -10.39 -2.28 27.52
CA LEU A 770 -10.34 -0.88 27.09
C LEU A 770 -11.68 -0.44 26.47
N CYS A 771 -12.33 -1.28 25.67
CA CYS A 771 -13.67 -1.01 25.16
C CYS A 771 -14.72 -0.91 26.28
N LEU A 772 -14.64 -1.77 27.30
CA LEU A 772 -15.50 -1.67 28.49
C LEU A 772 -15.21 -0.39 29.30
N THR A 773 -13.94 0.02 29.38
CA THR A 773 -13.50 1.26 30.02
C THR A 773 -14.06 2.48 29.30
N ARG A 774 -14.10 2.47 27.96
CA ARG A 774 -14.79 3.50 27.17
C ARG A 774 -16.29 3.55 27.49
N ALA A 775 -16.96 2.41 27.60
CA ALA A 775 -18.37 2.36 27.98
C ALA A 775 -18.62 2.92 29.40
N LEU A 776 -17.67 2.73 30.32
CA LEU A 776 -17.72 3.29 31.68
C LEU A 776 -17.74 4.82 31.68
N LEU A 777 -16.93 5.45 30.82
CA LEU A 777 -16.83 6.91 30.70
C LEU A 777 -18.10 7.54 30.14
N GLN A 778 -18.80 6.85 29.23
CA GLN A 778 -20.02 7.37 28.59
C GLN A 778 -21.23 7.50 29.52
N ARG A 779 -21.24 6.79 30.67
CA ARG A 779 -22.29 6.85 31.72
C ARG A 779 -23.73 6.80 31.18
N ARG A 780 -23.98 5.94 30.18
CA ARG A 780 -25.33 5.75 29.59
C ARG A 780 -26.22 4.90 30.50
N SER A 781 -27.54 4.93 30.33
CA SER A 781 -28.47 4.14 31.16
C SER A 781 -28.65 2.69 30.68
N ILE A 782 -28.20 2.38 29.47
CA ILE A 782 -28.28 1.06 28.83
C ILE A 782 -26.89 0.66 28.33
N LEU A 783 -26.46 -0.55 28.70
CA LEU A 783 -25.22 -1.19 28.25
C LEU A 783 -25.56 -2.47 27.47
N LEU A 784 -25.08 -2.56 26.23
CA LEU A 784 -25.13 -3.76 25.40
C LEU A 784 -23.75 -4.42 25.35
N LEU A 785 -23.68 -5.70 25.70
CA LEU A 785 -22.45 -6.51 25.62
C LEU A 785 -22.66 -7.60 24.58
N ASP A 786 -21.95 -7.55 23.46
CA ASP A 786 -22.02 -8.59 22.42
C ASP A 786 -20.83 -9.53 22.56
N GLU A 787 -21.02 -10.67 23.22
CA GLU A 787 -19.97 -11.67 23.43
C GLU A 787 -18.68 -11.13 24.07
N ALA A 788 -18.74 -9.99 24.76
CA ALA A 788 -17.55 -9.29 25.27
C ALA A 788 -16.72 -10.11 26.28
N LEU A 789 -17.26 -11.20 26.81
CA LEU A 789 -16.61 -12.09 27.78
C LEU A 789 -16.19 -13.46 27.18
N SER A 790 -16.45 -13.72 25.89
CA SER A 790 -16.30 -15.06 25.31
C SER A 790 -14.85 -15.44 24.98
N ASN A 791 -14.02 -14.46 24.62
CA ASN A 791 -12.65 -14.67 24.14
C ASN A 791 -11.56 -14.24 25.14
N VAL A 792 -11.93 -14.03 26.40
CA VAL A 792 -11.00 -13.59 27.45
C VAL A 792 -10.63 -14.74 28.40
N ASP A 793 -9.47 -14.62 29.06
CA ASP A 793 -9.04 -15.55 30.11
C ASP A 793 -9.87 -15.38 31.39
N TYR A 794 -9.78 -16.33 32.32
CA TYR A 794 -10.61 -16.32 33.54
C TYR A 794 -10.32 -15.13 34.46
N GLN A 795 -9.08 -14.63 34.48
CA GLN A 795 -8.72 -13.49 35.33
C GLN A 795 -9.31 -12.19 34.78
N THR A 796 -9.30 -12.03 33.46
CA THR A 796 -9.89 -10.89 32.75
C THR A 796 -11.41 -10.95 32.79
N GLU A 797 -12.03 -12.13 32.61
CA GLU A 797 -13.47 -12.32 32.75
C GLU A 797 -13.95 -11.87 34.14
N ASP A 798 -13.25 -12.28 35.21
CA ASP A 798 -13.56 -11.88 36.57
C ASP A 798 -13.40 -10.36 36.77
N LEU A 799 -12.33 -9.76 36.25
CA LEU A 799 -12.13 -8.30 36.30
C LEU A 799 -13.26 -7.54 35.58
N MET A 800 -13.61 -7.94 34.37
CA MET A 800 -14.68 -7.31 33.58
C MET A 800 -16.03 -7.45 34.29
N GLN A 801 -16.31 -8.62 34.87
CA GLN A 801 -17.52 -8.83 35.66
C GLN A 801 -17.55 -7.93 36.90
N HIS A 802 -16.44 -7.80 37.62
CA HIS A 802 -16.34 -6.88 38.76
C HIS A 802 -16.58 -5.42 38.34
N LEU A 803 -16.10 -5.01 37.16
CA LEU A 803 -16.36 -3.68 36.62
C LEU A 803 -17.85 -3.49 36.31
N ILE A 804 -18.48 -4.46 35.66
CA ILE A 804 -19.92 -4.47 35.36
C ILE A 804 -20.73 -4.38 36.66
N ASP A 805 -20.43 -5.22 37.65
CA ASP A 805 -21.19 -5.29 38.89
C ASP A 805 -21.05 -4.03 39.74
N ARG A 806 -19.86 -3.42 39.75
CA ARG A 806 -19.60 -2.22 40.55
C ARG A 806 -20.08 -0.94 39.88
N HIS A 807 -19.79 -0.76 38.60
CA HIS A 807 -19.98 0.52 37.92
C HIS A 807 -21.26 0.62 37.10
N PHE A 808 -21.84 -0.53 36.73
CA PHE A 808 -23.08 -0.61 35.94
C PHE A 808 -24.25 -1.12 36.81
N ALA A 809 -24.15 -1.04 38.14
CA ALA A 809 -25.14 -1.56 39.08
C ALA A 809 -26.55 -0.95 38.92
N SER A 810 -26.65 0.31 38.49
CA SER A 810 -27.93 1.00 38.28
C SER A 810 -28.37 1.05 36.82
N GLN A 811 -27.61 0.47 35.90
CA GLN A 811 -27.87 0.52 34.47
C GLN A 811 -28.54 -0.76 33.99
N THR A 812 -29.37 -0.67 32.95
CA THR A 812 -29.93 -1.86 32.30
C THR A 812 -28.85 -2.50 31.44
N VAL A 813 -28.51 -3.75 31.71
CA VAL A 813 -27.45 -4.48 30.99
C VAL A 813 -28.06 -5.60 30.17
N VAL A 814 -27.77 -5.63 28.88
CA VAL A 814 -28.17 -6.72 27.98
C VAL A 814 -26.92 -7.36 27.42
N ALA A 815 -26.64 -8.60 27.83
CA ALA A 815 -25.41 -9.31 27.45
C ALA A 815 -25.71 -10.56 26.63
N VAL A 816 -25.12 -10.66 25.44
CA VAL A 816 -25.08 -11.90 24.67
C VAL A 816 -23.94 -12.76 25.24
N VAL A 817 -24.29 -13.93 25.76
CA VAL A 817 -23.33 -14.82 26.42
C VAL A 817 -23.26 -16.16 25.71
N HIS A 818 -22.02 -16.58 25.41
CA HIS A 818 -21.70 -17.91 24.88
C HIS A 818 -21.13 -18.84 25.96
N ARG A 819 -20.44 -18.29 26.96
CA ARG A 819 -19.96 -19.03 28.13
C ARG A 819 -21.02 -18.99 29.23
N LEU A 820 -21.67 -20.12 29.47
CA LEU A 820 -22.76 -20.20 30.45
C LEU A 820 -22.28 -20.23 31.91
N ARG A 821 -20.97 -20.14 32.16
CA ARG A 821 -20.40 -20.12 33.52
C ARG A 821 -20.83 -18.90 34.33
N THR A 822 -20.87 -17.73 33.69
CA THR A 822 -21.25 -16.45 34.30
C THR A 822 -22.76 -16.21 34.28
N ILE A 823 -23.56 -17.15 33.77
CA ILE A 823 -25.01 -16.98 33.61
C ILE A 823 -25.74 -16.70 34.93
N ARG A 824 -25.21 -17.22 36.04
CA ARG A 824 -25.79 -17.05 37.38
C ARG A 824 -25.65 -15.63 37.94
N GLN A 825 -24.83 -14.78 37.32
CA GLN A 825 -24.62 -13.39 37.73
C GLN A 825 -25.67 -12.44 37.15
N PHE A 826 -26.51 -12.91 36.23
CA PHE A 826 -27.60 -12.15 35.63
C PHE A 826 -28.90 -12.35 36.40
N ASP A 827 -29.72 -11.30 36.48
CA ASP A 827 -31.03 -11.35 37.14
C ASP A 827 -31.99 -12.28 36.37
N ARG A 828 -31.83 -12.33 35.04
CA ARG A 828 -32.73 -13.03 34.12
C ARG A 828 -32.02 -13.49 32.86
N VAL A 829 -32.50 -14.59 32.29
CA VAL A 829 -31.95 -15.21 31.07
C VAL A 829 -33.06 -15.36 30.03
N VAL A 830 -32.73 -15.01 28.80
CA VAL A 830 -33.58 -15.14 27.62
C VAL A 830 -32.89 -16.07 26.64
N VAL A 831 -33.58 -17.15 26.23
CA VAL A 831 -33.03 -18.12 25.27
C VAL A 831 -33.67 -17.91 23.90
N LEU A 832 -32.84 -17.60 22.91
CA LEU A 832 -33.20 -17.50 21.51
C LEU A 832 -32.84 -18.77 20.75
N GLN A 833 -33.79 -19.30 19.98
CA GLN A 833 -33.59 -20.44 19.08
C GLN A 833 -34.28 -20.16 17.74
N GLN A 834 -33.52 -20.26 16.65
CA GLN A 834 -34.04 -20.05 15.28
C GLN A 834 -34.84 -18.74 15.12
N GLY A 835 -34.35 -17.64 15.72
CA GLY A 835 -35.00 -16.34 15.62
C GLY A 835 -36.23 -16.18 16.51
N ARG A 836 -36.53 -17.10 17.42
CA ARG A 836 -37.66 -17.04 18.35
C ARG A 836 -37.19 -17.05 19.79
N LEU A 837 -37.92 -16.36 20.66
CA LEU A 837 -37.75 -16.44 22.11
C LEU A 837 -38.46 -17.69 22.63
N VAL A 838 -37.69 -18.61 23.19
CA VAL A 838 -38.19 -19.93 23.65
C VAL A 838 -38.30 -19.98 25.17
N GLU A 839 -37.36 -19.37 25.88
CA GLU A 839 -37.35 -19.35 27.34
C GLU A 839 -37.00 -17.97 27.89
N ASP A 840 -37.56 -17.70 29.06
CA ASP A 840 -37.47 -16.43 29.75
C ASP A 840 -37.73 -16.64 31.25
N GLY A 841 -36.72 -16.42 32.09
CA GLY A 841 -36.80 -16.69 33.54
C GLY A 841 -35.50 -16.44 34.27
N SER A 842 -35.47 -16.68 35.58
CA SER A 842 -34.23 -16.57 36.36
C SER A 842 -33.27 -17.73 36.02
N PRO A 843 -31.93 -17.52 36.13
CA PRO A 843 -30.97 -18.59 35.86
C PRO A 843 -31.25 -19.85 36.69
N GLU A 844 -31.56 -19.70 37.98
CA GLU A 844 -31.83 -20.84 38.88
C GLU A 844 -33.10 -21.60 38.49
N GLU A 845 -34.16 -20.91 38.10
CA GLU A 845 -35.41 -21.55 37.67
C GLU A 845 -35.20 -22.37 36.40
N LEU A 846 -34.50 -21.80 35.43
CA LEU A 846 -34.26 -22.43 34.14
C LEU A 846 -33.26 -23.60 34.26
N LEU A 847 -32.23 -23.49 35.10
CA LEU A 847 -31.25 -24.57 35.29
C LEU A 847 -31.81 -25.75 36.09
N ASN A 848 -32.80 -25.52 36.96
CA ASN A 848 -33.39 -26.58 37.81
C ASN A 848 -34.50 -27.40 37.12
N ARG A 849 -34.84 -27.09 35.87
CA ARG A 849 -35.84 -27.82 35.07
C ARG A 849 -35.22 -28.34 33.78
N ASP A 850 -35.88 -29.30 33.13
CA ASP A 850 -35.50 -29.75 31.79
C ASP A 850 -35.87 -28.65 30.78
N SER A 851 -34.90 -27.79 30.45
CA SER A 851 -35.07 -26.53 29.74
C SER A 851 -34.04 -26.42 28.61
N ALA A 852 -34.30 -25.55 27.64
CA ALA A 852 -33.33 -25.25 26.61
C ALA A 852 -32.02 -24.69 27.21
N LEU A 853 -32.12 -23.88 28.28
CA LEU A 853 -30.94 -23.40 28.99
C LEU A 853 -30.16 -24.52 29.69
N SER A 854 -30.82 -25.44 30.40
CA SER A 854 -30.14 -26.52 31.12
C SER A 854 -29.49 -27.51 30.15
N ALA A 855 -30.13 -27.78 29.01
CA ALA A 855 -29.54 -28.56 27.92
C ALA A 855 -28.26 -27.89 27.37
N LEU A 856 -28.29 -26.57 27.12
CA LEU A 856 -27.12 -25.81 26.67
C LEU A 856 -26.02 -25.77 27.75
N TYR A 857 -26.40 -25.61 29.02
CA TYR A 857 -25.48 -25.55 30.16
C TYR A 857 -24.73 -26.87 30.33
N HIS A 858 -25.43 -28.00 30.33
CA HIS A 858 -24.82 -29.33 30.43
C HIS A 858 -23.99 -29.69 29.20
N ALA A 859 -24.41 -29.29 28.00
CA ALA A 859 -23.61 -29.46 26.79
C ALA A 859 -22.27 -28.72 26.91
N SER A 860 -22.28 -27.48 27.42
CA SER A 860 -21.08 -26.66 27.61
C SER A 860 -20.13 -27.17 28.70
N GLU A 861 -20.62 -27.91 29.70
CA GLU A 861 -19.77 -28.56 30.72
C GLU A 861 -19.17 -29.90 30.24
N SER A 862 -19.74 -30.50 29.19
CA SER A 862 -19.35 -31.83 28.71
C SER A 862 -18.27 -31.85 27.61
N GLU A 863 -17.90 -30.69 27.05
CA GLU A 863 -16.79 -30.58 26.09
C GLU A 863 -15.42 -30.69 26.81
N PRO A 864 -14.56 -31.68 26.46
CA PRO A 864 -13.20 -31.74 26.99
C PRO A 864 -12.36 -30.60 26.40
N ARG A 865 -11.68 -29.88 27.31
CA ARG A 865 -10.78 -28.75 26.99
C ARG A 865 -9.60 -29.13 26.11
#